data_AF-A0A7Z9YA68-F1
#
_entry.id   AF-A0A7Z9YA68-F1
#
_cell.length_a   1.000
_cell.length_b   1.000
_cell.length_c   1.000
_cell.angle_alpha   90.00
_cell.angle_beta   90.00
_cell.angle_gamma   90.00
#
_symmetry.space_group_name_H-M   'P 1'
#
loop_
_entity.id
_entity.type
_entity.pdbx_description
1 polymer ?
#
loop_
_entity_poly.entity_id
_entity_poly.type
_entity_poly.pdbx_seq_one_letter_code
_entity_poly.pdbx_strand_id
1 'polypeptide(L)'
;MSFCLTGLMLSLILSSGLEWERVSLENFDNPSDWTPQDGSPTAELSPDGHLILKCRFKEGMERCFWDKEIRLDLSRYGRFSLKLSVENPEAISNGTIYFRSGEGWFGGWFPLRGEEETISLNKGDFRIEGKPTGWDRVDGIRLSFWRRDGGTARVIVKGLEGIVDRIVVVRGNLTILKGSPETRSVRQFAGLMIRLLRESGLEFGVLDDTDVEEGALVGARLAIFPFNPDISDRECRRIKEFIEAGGKIMLFYSLPKPLAEPLGISEFDWTREKYPGQFTSISFSPQIEGMPESILQGSWNVRIPEKFSSARVIGEWVDSKGRRTGIPAMTIGPGGVFMGHVLLAGDLHNKRRMLFALFGELMPEVREELGRRFIKSTSISRLDGISNLLDETMEMIPRSRAERVLKGLEEAKGLLWKGELALESNRYGELLDYACGAGEKLREVYLMTFPSRKGEFRAVWCHSAFGVEGWSWDEAAKWLADHGFTAIMPNMLWGGVAYYPSEVLPVADEVKERGDQIKLCLKAAKKYGLQVHVWKVNWNLGRSPEWFVEKMREEGRLQLDRDGNEIKWLCPSHPENFKLELESMLEVVRKYDVDGIHFDYIRYPHGNACYCKGCKGRFEKAMGIRVERWPQDVIDGPYARQYAEWRREQITRLVREVSRKAREINPKIKISAAVFKDYPRCRDTVGQDWKAWIEAGYLDFVCPMNYTDDDGHFADLVRNQIKIVGGRIPLYPGVGASAPGLEAEQVARQIHLARKLGADGFTIFNYDLRLAEQILPALRKGVTAE
;
A
#
# COMPACT_ATOMS: atom_id res chain seq x y z
N MET A 1 -17.12 35.90 17.03
CA MET A 1 -16.42 37.19 16.82
C MET A 1 -15.63 37.06 15.53
N SER A 2 -16.13 37.67 14.47
CA SER A 2 -15.49 37.71 13.14
C SER A 2 -14.21 38.54 13.19
N PHE A 3 -13.09 38.01 12.70
CA PHE A 3 -11.94 38.81 12.32
C PHE A 3 -11.67 38.62 10.83
N CYS A 4 -11.66 39.77 10.12
CA CYS A 4 -11.44 39.91 8.70
C CYS A 4 -10.03 39.46 8.28
N LEU A 5 -9.98 38.58 7.28
CA LEU A 5 -8.82 38.35 6.43
C LEU A 5 -8.88 39.32 5.25
N THR A 6 -8.07 40.37 5.30
CA THR A 6 -7.68 41.22 4.16
C THR A 6 -6.15 41.32 4.26
N GLY A 7 -5.34 40.78 3.36
CA GLY A 7 -5.35 41.00 1.93
C GLY A 7 -4.18 41.92 1.60
N LEU A 8 -2.99 41.35 1.39
CA LEU A 8 -1.85 42.05 0.75
C LEU A 8 -0.92 41.01 0.12
N MET A 9 -1.23 40.70 -1.14
CA MET A 9 -0.36 40.06 -2.10
C MET A 9 -0.17 41.10 -3.22
N LEU A 10 1.06 41.57 -3.48
CA LEU A 10 1.67 41.64 -4.82
C LEU A 10 3.04 42.34 -4.86
N SER A 11 3.88 41.76 -5.74
CA SER A 11 5.00 42.35 -6.53
C SER A 11 6.41 42.29 -5.91
N LEU A 12 7.50 41.98 -6.63
CA LEU A 12 7.76 41.35 -7.95
C LEU A 12 9.29 41.04 -8.00
N ILE A 13 9.68 39.82 -8.38
CA ILE A 13 10.89 39.38 -9.14
C ILE A 13 12.32 39.64 -8.58
N LEU A 14 12.99 38.55 -8.19
CA LEU A 14 14.09 37.91 -8.95
C LEU A 14 13.99 36.39 -8.73
N SER A 15 13.52 35.67 -9.76
CA SER A 15 13.31 34.23 -9.69
C SER A 15 14.62 33.46 -9.89
N SER A 16 15.04 32.74 -8.84
CA SER A 16 15.92 31.58 -8.96
C SER A 16 15.44 30.42 -8.08
N GLY A 17 14.12 30.30 -7.91
CA GLY A 17 13.48 29.15 -7.26
C GLY A 17 13.37 27.95 -8.21
N LEU A 18 12.74 26.85 -7.77
CA LEU A 18 12.31 25.72 -8.63
C LEU A 18 11.23 26.17 -9.65
N GLU A 19 11.53 27.16 -10.48
CA GLU A 19 10.76 27.41 -11.69
C GLU A 19 11.12 26.29 -12.67
N TRP A 20 10.17 25.38 -12.82
CA TRP A 20 10.19 24.33 -13.83
C TRP A 20 10.13 25.00 -15.19
N GLU A 21 11.01 24.62 -16.11
CA GLU A 21 10.88 25.06 -17.50
C GLU A 21 9.61 24.42 -18.06
N ARG A 22 8.55 25.23 -18.19
CA ARG A 22 7.28 24.85 -18.80
C ARG A 22 7.30 25.34 -20.22
N VAL A 23 7.23 24.42 -21.16
CA VAL A 23 7.20 24.73 -22.59
C VAL A 23 5.82 24.35 -23.09
N SER A 24 5.10 25.30 -23.69
CA SER A 24 3.85 24.97 -24.37
C SER A 24 4.17 24.07 -25.56
N LEU A 25 3.62 22.87 -25.56
CA LEU A 25 3.74 21.91 -26.66
C LEU A 25 2.69 22.18 -27.74
N GLU A 26 1.55 22.74 -27.33
CA GLU A 26 0.42 23.05 -28.20
C GLU A 26 -0.47 24.11 -27.55
N ASN A 27 -0.73 25.18 -28.29
CA ASN A 27 -1.62 26.29 -27.87
C ASN A 27 -3.05 26.13 -28.40
N PHE A 28 -3.28 25.17 -29.30
CA PHE A 28 -4.59 24.83 -29.87
C PHE A 28 -5.25 25.92 -30.73
N ASP A 29 -4.44 26.79 -31.33
CA ASP A 29 -4.89 27.99 -32.05
C ASP A 29 -5.79 27.68 -33.28
N ASN A 30 -5.67 26.47 -33.86
CA ASN A 30 -6.45 26.06 -35.02
C ASN A 30 -7.17 24.72 -34.79
N PRO A 31 -8.51 24.69 -34.68
CA PRO A 31 -9.25 23.47 -34.44
C PRO A 31 -9.23 22.51 -35.65
N SER A 32 -8.97 22.99 -36.88
CA SER A 32 -8.92 22.10 -38.06
C SER A 32 -7.71 21.16 -38.07
N ASP A 33 -6.68 21.47 -37.29
CA ASP A 33 -5.49 20.61 -37.14
C ASP A 33 -5.80 19.33 -36.36
N TRP A 34 -6.93 19.31 -35.63
CA TRP A 34 -7.39 18.19 -34.82
C TRP A 34 -8.41 17.36 -35.59
N THR A 35 -7.92 16.33 -36.26
CA THR A 35 -8.72 15.43 -37.10
C THR A 35 -9.54 14.49 -36.21
N PRO A 36 -10.89 14.54 -36.25
CA PRO A 36 -11.73 13.62 -35.49
C PRO A 36 -11.64 12.19 -36.03
N GLN A 37 -11.69 11.21 -35.13
CA GLN A 37 -11.60 9.79 -35.46
C GLN A 37 -12.83 9.01 -34.98
N ASP A 38 -13.09 7.82 -35.55
CA ASP A 38 -14.17 6.90 -35.19
C ASP A 38 -15.55 7.58 -35.00
N GLY A 39 -15.88 8.53 -35.88
CA GLY A 39 -17.15 9.24 -35.86
C GLY A 39 -17.27 10.33 -34.78
N SER A 40 -16.15 10.73 -34.17
CA SER A 40 -16.07 11.89 -33.27
C SER A 40 -16.48 13.19 -34.00
N PRO A 41 -17.12 14.16 -33.32
CA PRO A 41 -17.43 15.46 -33.92
C PRO A 41 -16.18 16.28 -34.25
N THR A 42 -16.26 17.19 -35.22
CA THR A 42 -15.18 18.15 -35.51
C THR A 42 -14.85 18.99 -34.28
N ALA A 43 -13.56 19.26 -34.07
CA ALA A 43 -13.11 20.15 -33.01
C ALA A 43 -13.54 21.60 -33.31
N GLU A 44 -13.78 22.38 -32.26
CA GLU A 44 -14.16 23.79 -32.34
C GLU A 44 -13.18 24.64 -31.52
N LEU A 45 -13.22 25.96 -31.71
CA LEU A 45 -12.45 26.90 -30.92
C LEU A 45 -13.39 27.77 -30.09
N SER A 46 -13.08 27.96 -28.82
CA SER A 46 -13.78 28.91 -27.97
C SER A 46 -13.40 30.36 -28.34
N PRO A 47 -14.22 31.37 -27.97
CA PRO A 47 -13.86 32.78 -28.17
C PRO A 47 -12.52 33.18 -27.55
N ASP A 48 -12.12 32.48 -26.48
CA ASP A 48 -10.85 32.72 -25.76
C ASP A 48 -9.67 31.90 -26.31
N GLY A 49 -9.84 31.22 -27.46
CA GLY A 49 -8.75 30.49 -28.13
C GLY A 49 -8.50 29.06 -27.62
N HIS A 50 -9.34 28.52 -26.74
CA HIS A 50 -9.22 27.13 -26.27
C HIS A 50 -9.91 26.12 -27.19
N LEU A 51 -9.33 24.91 -27.34
CA LEU A 51 -9.92 23.82 -28.12
C LEU A 51 -11.18 23.28 -27.45
N ILE A 52 -12.24 23.03 -28.20
CA ILE A 52 -13.47 22.40 -27.74
C ILE A 52 -13.62 21.06 -28.43
N LEU A 53 -13.71 20.00 -27.63
CA LEU A 53 -13.93 18.62 -28.04
C LEU A 53 -15.29 18.15 -27.52
N LYS A 54 -16.23 17.90 -28.44
CA LYS A 54 -17.59 17.46 -28.09
C LYS A 54 -17.65 15.94 -28.05
N CYS A 55 -17.74 15.35 -26.86
CA CYS A 55 -17.88 13.92 -26.67
C CYS A 55 -19.35 13.51 -26.81
N ARG A 56 -19.74 13.10 -28.02
CA ARG A 56 -21.08 12.56 -28.32
C ARG A 56 -20.97 11.06 -28.62
N PHE A 57 -21.15 10.24 -27.59
CA PHE A 57 -21.03 8.79 -27.72
C PHE A 57 -22.28 8.19 -28.38
N LYS A 58 -22.19 7.84 -29.66
CA LYS A 58 -23.24 7.11 -30.37
C LYS A 58 -23.29 5.64 -29.91
N GLU A 59 -24.34 4.93 -30.29
CA GLU A 59 -24.46 3.50 -30.02
C GLU A 59 -23.26 2.73 -30.60
N GLY A 60 -22.63 1.88 -29.79
CA GLY A 60 -21.41 1.15 -30.15
C GLY A 60 -20.09 1.93 -30.01
N MET A 61 -20.11 3.23 -29.71
CA MET A 61 -18.89 4.01 -29.46
C MET A 61 -18.41 3.87 -28.01
N GLU A 62 -17.20 3.35 -27.82
CA GLU A 62 -16.56 3.27 -26.49
C GLU A 62 -15.83 4.56 -26.10
N ARG A 63 -15.45 5.39 -27.07
CA ARG A 63 -14.68 6.64 -26.86
C ARG A 63 -14.87 7.65 -27.99
N CYS A 64 -14.52 8.91 -27.73
CA CYS A 64 -14.29 9.95 -28.74
C CYS A 64 -12.82 10.35 -28.72
N PHE A 65 -12.21 10.61 -29.87
CA PHE A 65 -10.81 11.03 -29.94
C PHE A 65 -10.46 11.82 -31.20
N TRP A 66 -9.40 12.59 -31.08
CA TRP A 66 -8.89 13.51 -32.10
C TRP A 66 -7.38 13.40 -32.20
N ASP A 67 -6.88 13.43 -33.43
CA ASP A 67 -5.48 13.30 -33.77
C ASP A 67 -4.95 14.59 -34.40
N LYS A 68 -3.75 15.00 -34.01
CA LYS A 68 -3.01 16.09 -34.63
C LYS A 68 -1.64 15.60 -35.05
N GLU A 69 -1.27 15.87 -36.30
CA GLU A 69 0.08 15.69 -36.82
C GLU A 69 0.96 16.83 -36.30
N ILE A 70 2.07 16.51 -35.65
CA ILE A 70 3.00 17.50 -35.08
C ILE A 70 4.38 16.90 -34.95
N ARG A 71 5.46 17.69 -35.00
CA ARG A 71 6.82 17.20 -34.75
C ARG A 71 7.37 17.79 -33.46
N LEU A 72 7.62 16.95 -32.47
CA LEU A 72 8.14 17.33 -31.16
C LEU A 72 9.29 16.43 -30.73
N ASP A 73 10.31 17.04 -30.14
CA ASP A 73 11.29 16.34 -29.31
C ASP A 73 10.84 16.48 -27.85
N LEU A 74 10.35 15.37 -27.29
CA LEU A 74 9.88 15.28 -25.91
C LEU A 74 10.88 14.58 -24.99
N SER A 75 12.09 14.26 -25.46
CA SER A 75 13.10 13.50 -24.71
C SER A 75 13.48 14.17 -23.39
N ARG A 76 13.56 15.50 -23.37
CA ARG A 76 13.98 16.30 -22.20
C ARG A 76 12.92 16.52 -21.12
N TYR A 77 11.64 16.24 -21.38
CA TYR A 77 10.57 16.49 -20.40
C TYR A 77 10.34 15.29 -19.48
N GLY A 78 10.23 15.53 -18.18
CA GLY A 78 9.92 14.51 -17.17
C GLY A 78 8.42 14.38 -16.89
N ARG A 79 7.65 15.43 -17.18
CA ARG A 79 6.20 15.50 -17.01
C ARG A 79 5.51 16.25 -18.15
N PHE A 80 4.22 15.98 -18.28
CA PHE A 80 3.29 16.66 -19.17
C PHE A 80 2.08 17.15 -18.39
N SER A 81 1.67 18.39 -18.63
CA SER A 81 0.52 19.02 -17.97
C SER A 81 -0.56 19.34 -19.00
N LEU A 82 -1.78 18.88 -18.76
CA LEU A 82 -2.95 19.13 -19.60
C LEU A 82 -4.02 19.88 -18.79
N LYS A 83 -4.32 21.12 -19.19
CA LYS A 83 -5.33 21.97 -18.53
C LYS A 83 -6.66 21.80 -19.25
N LEU A 84 -7.71 21.43 -18.52
CA LEU A 84 -9.02 21.08 -19.06
C LEU A 84 -10.14 21.77 -18.27
N SER A 85 -11.21 22.09 -18.97
CA SER A 85 -12.54 22.30 -18.39
C SER A 85 -13.52 21.30 -19.00
N VAL A 86 -14.39 20.69 -18.20
CA VAL A 86 -15.30 19.63 -18.65
C VAL A 86 -16.72 19.94 -18.21
N GLU A 87 -17.59 20.22 -19.18
CA GLU A 87 -19.02 20.30 -18.95
C GLU A 87 -19.60 18.87 -18.98
N ASN A 88 -20.34 18.50 -17.93
CA ASN A 88 -20.92 17.17 -17.71
C ASN A 88 -19.87 16.03 -17.67
N PRO A 89 -18.92 16.07 -16.71
CA PRO A 89 -17.85 15.06 -16.59
C PRO A 89 -18.40 13.65 -16.30
N GLU A 90 -19.61 13.53 -15.76
CA GLU A 90 -20.32 12.25 -15.51
C GLU A 90 -20.48 11.39 -16.78
N ALA A 91 -20.45 11.97 -17.98
CA ALA A 91 -20.54 11.20 -19.23
C ALA A 91 -19.20 10.59 -19.67
N ILE A 92 -18.07 10.96 -19.03
CA ILE A 92 -16.74 10.48 -19.35
C ILE A 92 -16.21 9.62 -18.19
N SER A 93 -15.74 8.42 -18.51
CA SER A 93 -15.16 7.52 -17.50
C SER A 93 -13.73 7.92 -17.15
N ASN A 94 -12.93 8.25 -18.16
CA ASN A 94 -11.55 8.71 -18.06
C ASN A 94 -11.05 9.34 -19.37
N GLY A 95 -9.90 10.01 -19.32
CA GLY A 95 -9.18 10.49 -20.49
C GLY A 95 -7.85 9.75 -20.72
N THR A 96 -7.33 9.83 -21.93
CA THR A 96 -5.99 9.39 -22.29
C THR A 96 -5.35 10.39 -23.27
N ILE A 97 -4.14 10.84 -22.97
CA ILE A 97 -3.28 11.56 -23.91
C ILE A 97 -2.29 10.60 -24.53
N TYR A 98 -2.10 10.71 -25.84
CA TYR A 98 -1.21 9.85 -26.60
C TYR A 98 -0.19 10.67 -27.38
N PHE A 99 1.06 10.23 -27.38
CA PHE A 99 2.12 10.75 -28.24
C PHE A 99 2.54 9.66 -29.22
N ARG A 100 2.33 9.88 -30.53
CA ARG A 100 2.75 8.96 -31.59
C ARG A 100 4.22 9.17 -31.90
N SER A 101 4.95 8.09 -32.11
CA SER A 101 6.36 8.12 -32.50
C SER A 101 6.64 6.96 -33.44
N GLY A 102 6.60 7.20 -34.75
CA GLY A 102 6.70 6.14 -35.76
C GLY A 102 5.56 5.12 -35.65
N GLU A 103 5.88 3.82 -35.51
CA GLU A 103 4.89 2.72 -35.49
C GLU A 103 4.28 2.44 -34.10
N GLY A 104 4.43 3.35 -33.14
CA GLY A 104 3.88 3.17 -31.80
C GLY A 104 3.47 4.46 -31.13
N TRP A 105 2.92 4.29 -29.93
CA TRP A 105 2.35 5.35 -29.12
C TRP A 105 2.77 5.23 -27.66
N PHE A 106 2.94 6.37 -27.02
CA PHE A 106 2.98 6.49 -25.57
C PHE A 106 1.60 6.98 -25.10
N GLY A 107 0.85 6.15 -24.35
CA GLY A 107 -0.48 6.47 -23.84
C GLY A 107 -0.51 6.73 -22.33
N GLY A 108 -0.85 7.95 -21.93
CA GLY A 108 -0.95 8.39 -20.54
C GLY A 108 -2.41 8.53 -20.11
N TRP A 109 -2.86 7.62 -19.24
CA TRP A 109 -4.23 7.59 -18.70
C TRP A 109 -4.41 8.57 -17.55
N PHE A 110 -5.57 9.23 -17.46
CA PHE A 110 -5.95 10.07 -16.33
C PHE A 110 -7.45 10.00 -16.00
N PRO A 111 -7.83 10.05 -14.71
CA PRO A 111 -9.21 10.20 -14.32
C PRO A 111 -9.67 11.66 -14.50
N LEU A 112 -10.98 11.85 -14.69
CA LEU A 112 -11.63 13.16 -14.58
C LEU A 112 -12.53 13.15 -13.34
N ARG A 113 -12.42 14.17 -12.49
CA ARG A 113 -13.08 14.27 -11.18
C ARG A 113 -13.93 15.53 -11.01
N GLY A 114 -13.80 16.53 -11.86
CA GLY A 114 -14.55 17.79 -11.78
C GLY A 114 -14.60 18.57 -13.10
N GLU A 115 -15.14 19.80 -13.01
CA GLU A 115 -15.35 20.68 -14.17
C GLU A 115 -14.11 21.46 -14.59
N GLU A 116 -13.13 21.65 -13.69
CA GLU A 116 -11.88 22.37 -13.98
C GLU A 116 -10.70 21.58 -13.42
N GLU A 117 -9.79 21.14 -14.28
CA GLU A 117 -8.69 20.26 -13.90
C GLU A 117 -7.37 20.63 -14.57
N THR A 118 -6.28 20.48 -13.82
CA THR A 118 -4.92 20.43 -14.37
C THR A 118 -4.38 19.04 -14.15
N ILE A 119 -4.36 18.24 -15.21
CA ILE A 119 -3.82 16.89 -15.21
C ILE A 119 -2.30 16.98 -15.32
N SER A 120 -1.57 16.31 -14.45
CA SER A 120 -0.10 16.21 -14.53
C SER A 120 0.29 14.73 -14.60
N LEU A 121 0.92 14.32 -15.69
CA LEU A 121 1.39 12.96 -15.94
C LEU A 121 2.91 12.94 -16.01
N ASN A 122 3.55 12.01 -15.33
CA ASN A 122 4.98 11.75 -15.52
C ASN A 122 5.19 10.96 -16.80
N LYS A 123 6.34 11.13 -17.44
CA LYS A 123 6.75 10.31 -18.58
C LYS A 123 6.64 8.82 -18.26
N GLY A 124 7.03 8.41 -17.05
CA GLY A 124 6.88 7.04 -16.58
C GLY A 124 5.43 6.54 -16.39
N ASP A 125 4.42 7.40 -16.41
CA ASP A 125 2.99 7.00 -16.33
C ASP A 125 2.44 6.53 -17.70
N PHE A 126 3.18 6.78 -18.79
CA PHE A 126 2.77 6.40 -20.14
C PHE A 126 3.05 4.93 -20.43
N ARG A 127 2.06 4.26 -21.02
CA ARG A 127 2.20 2.88 -21.50
C ARG A 127 2.56 2.87 -22.97
N ILE A 128 3.41 1.92 -23.37
CA ILE A 128 3.78 1.72 -24.76
C ILE A 128 2.71 0.88 -25.45
N GLU A 129 2.20 1.37 -26.59
CA GLU A 129 1.37 0.64 -27.53
C GLU A 129 2.11 0.57 -28.88
N GLY A 130 2.26 -0.63 -29.44
CA GLY A 130 3.06 -0.82 -30.66
C GLY A 130 4.57 -0.70 -30.41
N LYS A 131 5.31 -0.10 -31.35
CA LYS A 131 6.77 0.03 -31.30
C LYS A 131 7.21 1.47 -31.54
N PRO A 132 7.10 2.35 -30.53
CA PRO A 132 7.49 3.74 -30.69
C PRO A 132 8.99 3.85 -30.95
N THR A 133 9.39 4.83 -31.76
CA THR A 133 10.80 5.01 -32.18
C THR A 133 11.64 5.88 -31.22
N GLY A 134 11.00 6.51 -30.24
CA GLY A 134 11.64 7.32 -29.19
C GLY A 134 10.85 8.57 -28.84
N TRP A 135 11.16 9.19 -27.69
CA TRP A 135 10.55 10.46 -27.27
C TRP A 135 11.08 11.66 -28.06
N ASP A 136 12.21 11.51 -28.76
CA ASP A 136 12.88 12.52 -29.59
C ASP A 136 12.20 12.73 -30.97
N ARG A 137 11.31 11.82 -31.36
CA ARG A 137 10.68 11.79 -32.69
C ARG A 137 9.17 11.64 -32.60
N VAL A 138 8.54 12.37 -31.68
CA VAL A 138 7.08 12.39 -31.59
C VAL A 138 6.52 13.11 -32.81
N ASP A 139 5.70 12.39 -33.57
CA ASP A 139 5.15 12.82 -34.86
C ASP A 139 3.61 13.01 -34.83
N GLY A 140 2.97 12.81 -33.68
CA GLY A 140 1.55 13.04 -33.52
C GLY A 140 1.08 13.10 -32.06
N ILE A 141 -0.05 13.76 -31.83
CA ILE A 141 -0.75 13.80 -30.54
C ILE A 141 -2.16 13.28 -30.74
N ARG A 142 -2.65 12.49 -29.77
CA ARG A 142 -4.07 12.11 -29.70
C ARG A 142 -4.64 12.41 -28.32
N LEU A 143 -5.82 13.02 -28.30
CA LEU A 143 -6.63 13.21 -27.09
C LEU A 143 -7.86 12.31 -27.17
N SER A 144 -8.05 11.46 -26.16
CA SER A 144 -9.11 10.46 -26.13
C SER A 144 -9.90 10.52 -24.83
N PHE A 145 -11.23 10.44 -24.92
CA PHE A 145 -12.16 10.45 -23.79
C PHE A 145 -13.11 9.26 -23.89
N TRP A 146 -13.16 8.47 -22.83
CA TRP A 146 -13.87 7.19 -22.80
C TRP A 146 -15.26 7.36 -22.23
N ARG A 147 -16.22 6.61 -22.77
CA ARG A 147 -17.62 6.68 -22.38
C ARG A 147 -17.82 6.21 -20.94
N ARG A 148 -18.67 6.91 -20.19
CA ARG A 148 -19.41 6.41 -19.02
C ARG A 148 -20.89 6.27 -19.40
N ASP A 149 -21.68 5.52 -18.64
CA ASP A 149 -23.06 5.20 -19.01
C ASP A 149 -23.94 6.46 -19.18
N GLY A 150 -24.23 6.81 -20.43
CA GLY A 150 -25.20 7.85 -20.82
C GLY A 150 -24.65 9.29 -20.91
N GLY A 151 -25.20 10.08 -21.82
CA GLY A 151 -24.98 11.54 -21.91
C GLY A 151 -23.95 12.00 -22.96
N THR A 152 -23.77 13.32 -23.02
CA THR A 152 -22.76 14.00 -23.83
C THR A 152 -21.92 14.91 -22.95
N ALA A 153 -20.63 15.01 -23.21
CA ALA A 153 -19.73 15.94 -22.51
C ALA A 153 -19.09 16.92 -23.50
N ARG A 154 -18.69 18.09 -22.98
CA ARG A 154 -17.91 19.06 -23.73
C ARG A 154 -16.61 19.31 -22.97
N VAL A 155 -15.49 18.94 -23.58
CA VAL A 155 -14.16 19.13 -23.02
C VAL A 155 -13.51 20.34 -23.68
N ILE A 156 -13.05 21.28 -22.88
CA ILE A 156 -12.36 22.50 -23.29
C ILE A 156 -10.89 22.35 -22.89
N VAL A 157 -10.00 22.21 -23.86
CA VAL A 157 -8.55 22.05 -23.63
C VAL A 157 -7.90 23.43 -23.68
N LYS A 158 -7.34 23.84 -22.54
CA LYS A 158 -6.78 25.18 -22.33
C LYS A 158 -5.27 25.24 -22.54
N GLY A 159 -4.57 24.11 -22.53
CA GLY A 159 -3.11 24.08 -22.71
C GLY A 159 -2.51 22.70 -22.50
N LEU A 160 -1.47 22.38 -23.28
CA LEU A 160 -0.63 21.20 -23.12
C LEU A 160 0.83 21.65 -23.00
N GLU A 161 1.43 21.36 -21.86
CA GLU A 161 2.78 21.81 -21.51
C GLU A 161 3.69 20.61 -21.25
N GLY A 162 4.94 20.67 -21.73
CA GLY A 162 6.04 19.81 -21.34
C GLY A 162 6.81 20.47 -20.20
N ILE A 163 7.18 19.70 -19.19
CA ILE A 163 7.83 20.21 -17.98
C ILE A 163 9.18 19.52 -17.80
N VAL A 164 10.25 20.31 -17.72
CA VAL A 164 11.60 19.81 -17.39
C VAL A 164 11.75 19.80 -15.87
N ASP A 165 11.97 18.60 -15.33
CA ASP A 165 12.01 18.38 -13.91
C ASP A 165 13.39 18.59 -13.28
N ARG A 166 13.51 19.51 -12.31
CA ARG A 166 14.71 19.73 -11.48
C ARG A 166 15.04 18.54 -10.57
N ILE A 167 14.02 17.86 -10.06
CA ILE A 167 14.16 16.61 -9.29
C ILE A 167 13.55 15.50 -10.12
N VAL A 168 14.30 14.44 -10.38
CA VAL A 168 13.83 13.26 -11.11
C VAL A 168 14.05 11.98 -10.29
N VAL A 169 13.08 11.08 -10.35
CA VAL A 169 13.20 9.71 -9.85
C VAL A 169 13.39 8.77 -11.04
N VAL A 170 14.46 7.99 -11.03
CA VAL A 170 14.81 7.06 -12.11
C VAL A 170 14.40 5.64 -11.73
N ARG A 171 13.54 5.01 -12.52
CA ARG A 171 13.12 3.61 -12.33
C ARG A 171 14.07 2.66 -13.07
N GLY A 172 14.36 1.51 -12.45
CA GLY A 172 15.21 0.47 -13.06
C GLY A 172 14.48 -0.35 -14.13
N ASN A 173 14.08 0.26 -15.25
CA ASN A 173 13.35 -0.41 -16.33
C ASN A 173 14.21 -1.46 -17.06
N LEU A 174 15.53 -1.27 -17.16
CA LEU A 174 16.45 -2.29 -17.70
C LEU A 174 16.35 -3.61 -16.92
N THR A 175 16.21 -3.57 -15.59
CA THR A 175 15.97 -4.77 -14.76
C THR A 175 14.67 -5.47 -15.14
N ILE A 176 13.62 -4.69 -15.42
CA ILE A 176 12.30 -5.21 -15.83
C ILE A 176 12.40 -5.85 -17.21
N LEU A 177 13.07 -5.20 -18.16
CA LEU A 177 13.24 -5.69 -19.54
C LEU A 177 14.07 -6.98 -19.60
N LYS A 178 15.02 -7.17 -18.68
CA LYS A 178 15.80 -8.41 -18.54
C LYS A 178 14.99 -9.58 -17.92
N GLY A 179 13.77 -9.33 -17.43
CA GLY A 179 12.97 -10.34 -16.74
C GLY A 179 13.57 -10.81 -15.42
N SER A 180 14.35 -9.95 -14.74
CA SER A 180 15.09 -10.37 -13.54
C SER A 180 14.15 -10.65 -12.34
N PRO A 181 14.55 -11.54 -11.41
CA PRO A 181 13.80 -11.78 -10.16
C PRO A 181 13.55 -10.52 -9.32
N GLU A 182 14.40 -9.51 -9.46
CA GLU A 182 14.33 -8.22 -8.74
C GLU A 182 13.24 -7.27 -9.29
N THR A 183 12.56 -7.61 -10.38
CA THR A 183 11.50 -6.79 -11.00
C THR A 183 10.46 -6.26 -10.00
N ARG A 184 10.03 -7.11 -9.05
CA ARG A 184 9.06 -6.72 -8.01
C ARG A 184 9.66 -5.66 -7.06
N SER A 185 10.90 -5.87 -6.64
CA SER A 185 11.63 -5.00 -5.71
C SER A 185 11.89 -3.63 -6.32
N VAL A 186 12.32 -3.56 -7.58
CA VAL A 186 12.54 -2.27 -8.29
C VAL A 186 11.25 -1.45 -8.32
N ARG A 187 10.12 -2.07 -8.70
CA ARG A 187 8.81 -1.37 -8.70
C ARG A 187 8.40 -0.92 -7.30
N GLN A 188 8.62 -1.76 -6.29
CA GLN A 188 8.26 -1.47 -4.91
C GLN A 188 9.03 -0.24 -4.37
N PHE A 189 10.35 -0.21 -4.52
CA PHE A 189 11.18 0.86 -3.95
C PHE A 189 11.04 2.18 -4.74
N ALA A 190 10.91 2.10 -6.07
CA ALA A 190 10.56 3.28 -6.86
C ALA A 190 9.19 3.84 -6.47
N GLY A 191 8.18 2.98 -6.33
CA GLY A 191 6.84 3.38 -5.90
C GLY A 191 6.83 4.03 -4.51
N LEU A 192 7.63 3.51 -3.56
CA LEU A 192 7.79 4.12 -2.25
C LEU A 192 8.39 5.54 -2.34
N MET A 193 9.47 5.73 -3.09
CA MET A 193 10.11 7.04 -3.25
C MET A 193 9.15 8.05 -3.92
N ILE A 194 8.49 7.65 -5.01
CA ILE A 194 7.50 8.46 -5.73
C ILE A 194 6.38 8.91 -4.78
N ARG A 195 5.84 7.98 -3.98
CA ARG A 195 4.82 8.28 -2.98
C ARG A 195 5.31 9.30 -1.94
N LEU A 196 6.52 9.11 -1.40
CA LEU A 196 7.09 10.02 -0.40
C LEU A 196 7.24 11.45 -0.92
N LEU A 197 7.76 11.62 -2.13
CA LEU A 197 7.91 12.94 -2.75
C LEU A 197 6.56 13.57 -3.07
N ARG A 198 5.61 12.79 -3.60
CA ARG A 198 4.26 13.26 -3.93
C ARG A 198 3.49 13.72 -2.70
N GLU A 199 3.52 12.95 -1.62
CA GLU A 199 2.89 13.33 -0.34
C GLU A 199 3.53 14.54 0.32
N SER A 200 4.76 14.89 -0.09
CA SER A 200 5.45 16.10 0.36
C SER A 200 5.06 17.35 -0.44
N GLY A 201 4.17 17.22 -1.43
CA GLY A 201 3.77 18.31 -2.31
C GLY A 201 4.88 18.79 -3.25
N LEU A 202 5.96 18.01 -3.37
CA LEU A 202 7.02 18.26 -4.33
C LEU A 202 6.54 17.89 -5.72
N GLU A 203 6.90 18.75 -6.65
CA GLU A 203 6.86 18.43 -8.07
C GLU A 203 8.18 17.74 -8.43
N PHE A 204 8.12 16.69 -9.24
CA PHE A 204 9.27 15.90 -9.66
C PHE A 204 8.90 15.10 -10.92
N GLY A 205 9.90 14.75 -11.72
CA GLY A 205 9.74 13.88 -12.89
C GLY A 205 10.00 12.42 -12.55
N VAL A 206 9.41 11.50 -13.32
CA VAL A 206 9.72 10.07 -13.26
C VAL A 206 10.24 9.64 -14.62
N LEU A 207 11.48 9.19 -14.65
CA LEU A 207 12.21 8.71 -15.81
C LEU A 207 12.48 7.20 -15.68
N ASP A 208 12.65 6.52 -16.80
CA ASP A 208 13.26 5.20 -16.84
C ASP A 208 14.78 5.32 -17.07
N ASP A 209 15.55 4.35 -16.61
CA ASP A 209 17.00 4.25 -16.88
C ASP A 209 17.34 4.28 -18.38
N THR A 210 16.44 3.79 -19.25
CA THR A 210 16.55 3.96 -20.71
C THR A 210 16.48 5.42 -21.15
N ASP A 211 15.65 6.25 -20.51
CA ASP A 211 15.61 7.69 -20.80
C ASP A 211 16.92 8.36 -20.38
N VAL A 212 17.55 7.88 -19.30
CA VAL A 212 18.87 8.38 -18.85
C VAL A 212 19.94 8.10 -19.90
N GLU A 213 19.95 6.91 -20.52
CA GLU A 213 20.88 6.58 -21.62
C GLU A 213 20.74 7.51 -22.84
N GLU A 214 19.55 8.04 -23.05
CA GLU A 214 19.18 8.98 -24.12
C GLU A 214 19.47 10.45 -23.75
N GLY A 215 19.86 10.73 -22.51
CA GLY A 215 20.24 12.09 -22.06
C GLY A 215 19.14 12.85 -21.34
N ALA A 216 18.10 12.18 -20.84
CA ALA A 216 16.96 12.83 -20.16
C ALA A 216 17.30 13.52 -18.83
N LEU A 217 18.55 13.41 -18.32
CA LEU A 217 19.00 14.15 -17.14
C LEU A 217 19.32 15.63 -17.42
N VAL A 218 19.34 16.05 -18.68
CA VAL A 218 19.60 17.46 -19.05
C VAL A 218 18.52 18.37 -18.45
N GLY A 219 18.95 19.36 -17.66
CA GLY A 219 18.08 20.33 -16.99
C GLY A 219 17.68 19.95 -15.56
N ALA A 220 17.84 18.67 -15.18
CA ALA A 220 17.71 18.24 -13.80
C ALA A 220 18.83 18.82 -12.92
N ARG A 221 18.60 18.83 -11.61
CA ARG A 221 19.59 19.18 -10.58
C ARG A 221 19.85 18.01 -9.64
N LEU A 222 18.83 17.17 -9.41
CA LEU A 222 18.91 15.98 -8.58
C LEU A 222 18.27 14.78 -9.28
N ALA A 223 19.00 13.69 -9.39
CA ALA A 223 18.49 12.39 -9.86
C ALA A 223 18.54 11.34 -8.74
N ILE A 224 17.40 10.73 -8.44
CA ILE A 224 17.24 9.77 -7.35
C ILE A 224 17.05 8.37 -7.96
N PHE A 225 17.86 7.40 -7.53
CA PHE A 225 17.84 6.01 -7.99
C PHE A 225 17.46 5.10 -6.81
N PRO A 226 16.16 4.82 -6.60
CA PRO A 226 15.66 4.16 -5.38
C PRO A 226 16.10 2.70 -5.23
N PHE A 227 16.29 2.00 -6.36
CA PHE A 227 16.93 0.69 -6.45
C PHE A 227 17.09 0.32 -7.93
N ASN A 228 18.29 0.51 -8.48
CA ASN A 228 18.59 0.28 -9.89
C ASN A 228 19.80 -0.68 -9.97
N PRO A 229 19.60 -2.01 -9.89
CA PRO A 229 20.71 -2.97 -9.83
C PRO A 229 21.44 -3.15 -11.16
N ASP A 230 20.80 -2.82 -12.28
CA ASP A 230 21.29 -3.08 -13.64
C ASP A 230 21.80 -1.84 -14.38
N ILE A 231 22.30 -0.82 -13.65
CA ILE A 231 22.81 0.41 -14.26
C ILE A 231 23.89 0.07 -15.30
N SER A 232 23.66 0.46 -16.55
CA SER A 232 24.55 0.10 -17.66
C SER A 232 25.80 0.97 -17.72
N ASP A 233 26.80 0.58 -18.52
CA ASP A 233 27.97 1.43 -18.78
C ASP A 233 27.60 2.74 -19.48
N ARG A 234 26.57 2.71 -20.34
CA ARG A 234 26.07 3.89 -21.03
C ARG A 234 25.38 4.83 -20.05
N GLU A 235 24.54 4.28 -19.16
CA GLU A 235 23.89 5.03 -18.09
C GLU A 235 24.94 5.64 -17.15
N CYS A 236 25.97 4.86 -16.75
CA CYS A 236 27.09 5.36 -15.94
C CYS A 236 27.77 6.58 -16.58
N ARG A 237 28.03 6.56 -17.90
CA ARG A 237 28.60 7.71 -18.61
C ARG A 237 27.69 8.94 -18.55
N ARG A 238 26.39 8.77 -18.82
CA ARG A 238 25.41 9.87 -18.76
C ARG A 238 25.26 10.45 -17.36
N ILE A 239 25.30 9.60 -16.33
CA ILE A 239 25.28 10.03 -14.93
C ILE A 239 26.56 10.81 -14.58
N LYS A 240 27.74 10.40 -15.06
CA LYS A 240 28.99 11.15 -14.87
C LYS A 240 28.94 12.52 -15.53
N GLU A 241 28.54 12.59 -16.79
CA GLU A 241 28.36 13.85 -17.53
C GLU A 241 27.40 14.80 -16.76
N PHE A 242 26.32 14.24 -16.21
CA PHE A 242 25.38 14.99 -15.38
C PHE A 242 26.01 15.53 -14.09
N ILE A 243 26.81 14.73 -13.38
CA ILE A 243 27.52 15.17 -12.17
C ILE A 243 28.56 16.25 -12.50
N GLU A 244 29.31 16.07 -13.60
CA GLU A 244 30.30 17.04 -14.09
C GLU A 244 29.65 18.38 -14.48
N ALA A 245 28.42 18.35 -14.99
CA ALA A 245 27.60 19.53 -15.24
C ALA A 245 26.99 20.17 -13.96
N GLY A 246 27.35 19.66 -12.77
CA GLY A 246 26.90 20.18 -11.47
C GLY A 246 25.67 19.48 -10.90
N GLY A 247 25.12 18.47 -11.59
CA GLY A 247 24.03 17.64 -11.09
C GLY A 247 24.44 16.81 -9.87
N LYS A 248 23.46 16.41 -9.08
CA LYS A 248 23.63 15.56 -7.89
C LYS A 248 22.84 14.28 -8.04
N ILE A 249 23.35 13.18 -7.52
CA ILE A 249 22.63 11.90 -7.48
C ILE A 249 22.38 11.41 -6.07
N MET A 250 21.33 10.60 -5.90
CA MET A 250 21.11 9.80 -4.70
C MET A 250 20.99 8.33 -5.10
N LEU A 251 21.91 7.49 -4.64
CA LEU A 251 21.92 6.06 -4.90
C LEU A 251 21.55 5.27 -3.65
N PHE A 252 20.63 4.32 -3.78
CA PHE A 252 20.22 3.42 -2.71
C PHE A 252 20.58 1.98 -3.06
N TYR A 253 21.41 1.36 -2.23
CA TYR A 253 21.94 -0.02 -2.34
C TYR A 253 22.79 -0.35 -3.58
N SER A 254 22.42 0.12 -4.76
CA SER A 254 23.17 -0.13 -6.00
C SER A 254 24.24 0.93 -6.23
N LEU A 255 25.51 0.53 -6.19
CA LEU A 255 26.65 1.40 -6.49
C LEU A 255 27.58 0.72 -7.51
N PRO A 256 27.43 1.02 -8.81
CA PRO A 256 28.38 0.61 -9.82
C PRO A 256 29.76 1.21 -9.55
N LYS A 257 30.84 0.45 -9.77
CA LYS A 257 32.22 0.93 -9.59
C LYS A 257 32.50 2.27 -10.30
N PRO A 258 32.05 2.50 -11.55
CA PRO A 258 32.27 3.78 -12.21
C PRO A 258 31.67 4.99 -11.47
N LEU A 259 30.60 4.80 -10.68
CA LEU A 259 29.92 5.87 -9.96
C LEU A 259 30.43 6.06 -8.52
N ALA A 260 31.27 5.16 -8.01
CA ALA A 260 31.82 5.26 -6.66
C ALA A 260 32.75 6.49 -6.51
N GLU A 261 33.66 6.69 -7.48
CA GLU A 261 34.61 7.82 -7.46
C GLU A 261 33.91 9.20 -7.48
N PRO A 262 32.94 9.49 -8.38
CA PRO A 262 32.17 10.73 -8.35
C PRO A 262 31.46 11.00 -7.01
N LEU A 263 31.10 9.94 -6.28
CA LEU A 263 30.51 10.04 -4.94
C LEU A 263 31.54 10.13 -3.81
N GLY A 264 32.84 10.09 -4.13
CA GLY A 264 33.93 10.16 -3.17
C GLY A 264 34.17 8.86 -2.39
N ILE A 265 33.71 7.72 -2.92
CA ILE A 265 33.84 6.38 -2.33
C ILE A 265 34.83 5.58 -3.18
N SER A 266 35.89 5.04 -2.56
CA SER A 266 36.90 4.26 -3.29
C SER A 266 36.74 2.75 -3.12
N GLU A 267 36.18 2.29 -2.00
CA GLU A 267 35.93 0.86 -1.73
C GLU A 267 34.60 0.67 -1.00
N PHE A 268 33.92 -0.44 -1.31
CA PHE A 268 32.69 -0.85 -0.66
C PHE A 268 32.61 -2.38 -0.55
N ASP A 269 32.02 -2.86 0.53
CA ASP A 269 31.77 -4.27 0.82
C ASP A 269 30.27 -4.56 0.94
N TRP A 270 29.90 -5.82 1.18
CA TRP A 270 28.55 -6.26 1.44
C TRP A 270 28.52 -7.22 2.63
N THR A 271 27.51 -7.09 3.49
CA THR A 271 27.28 -8.03 4.57
C THR A 271 25.80 -8.30 4.80
N ARG A 272 25.50 -9.50 5.32
CA ARG A 272 24.19 -9.83 5.89
C ARG A 272 24.22 -9.58 7.39
N GLU A 273 23.05 -9.33 7.99
CA GLU A 273 22.96 -9.25 9.45
C GLU A 273 23.55 -10.52 10.11
N LYS A 274 24.35 -10.31 11.16
CA LYS A 274 25.00 -11.37 11.95
C LYS A 274 24.11 -11.84 13.10
N TYR A 275 23.14 -11.02 13.50
CA TYR A 275 22.15 -11.31 14.53
C TYR A 275 20.87 -10.50 14.25
N PRO A 276 19.69 -10.97 14.69
CA PRO A 276 18.43 -10.27 14.45
C PRO A 276 18.45 -8.84 14.95
N GLY A 277 18.11 -7.89 14.06
CA GLY A 277 18.01 -6.47 14.39
C GLY A 277 19.35 -5.75 14.43
N GLN A 278 20.42 -6.29 13.85
CA GLN A 278 21.71 -5.58 13.74
C GLN A 278 21.56 -4.23 13.01
N PHE A 279 20.71 -4.15 11.98
CA PHE A 279 20.47 -2.94 11.20
C PHE A 279 19.03 -2.48 11.43
N THR A 280 18.74 -1.92 12.60
CA THR A 280 17.37 -1.53 12.98
C THR A 280 17.07 -0.07 12.64
N SER A 281 18.05 0.82 12.82
CA SER A 281 17.90 2.25 12.55
C SER A 281 19.20 2.86 12.05
N ILE A 282 19.10 4.07 11.51
CA ILE A 282 20.25 4.88 11.13
C ILE A 282 20.25 6.12 12.02
N SER A 283 21.33 6.34 12.76
CA SER A 283 21.56 7.58 13.51
C SER A 283 22.38 8.54 12.66
N PHE A 284 21.94 9.79 12.55
CA PHE A 284 22.60 10.80 11.74
C PHE A 284 23.49 11.74 12.57
N SER A 285 24.53 12.25 11.93
CA SER A 285 25.35 13.33 12.46
C SER A 285 24.64 14.69 12.28
N PRO A 286 24.70 15.61 13.26
CA PRO A 286 24.01 16.92 13.20
C PRO A 286 24.65 17.92 12.22
N GLN A 287 25.49 17.45 11.30
CA GLN A 287 26.25 18.27 10.34
C GLN A 287 25.40 18.79 9.18
N ILE A 288 24.18 18.29 8.98
CA ILE A 288 23.27 18.74 7.93
C ILE A 288 22.06 19.38 8.58
N GLU A 289 21.78 20.63 8.21
CA GLU A 289 20.67 21.41 8.75
C GLU A 289 19.33 20.69 8.55
N GLY A 290 18.56 20.57 9.65
CA GLY A 290 17.24 19.94 9.63
C GLY A 290 17.24 18.42 9.44
N MET A 291 18.41 17.76 9.44
CA MET A 291 18.48 16.29 9.47
C MET A 291 17.79 15.76 10.74
N PRO A 292 17.00 14.66 10.69
CA PRO A 292 16.51 14.02 11.90
C PRO A 292 17.66 13.38 12.70
N GLU A 293 17.46 13.16 14.00
CA GLU A 293 18.45 12.44 14.83
C GLU A 293 18.65 10.99 14.36
N SER A 294 17.56 10.33 13.98
CA SER A 294 17.58 8.97 13.44
C SER A 294 16.37 8.66 12.56
N ILE A 295 16.45 7.56 11.81
CA ILE A 295 15.31 6.94 11.11
C ILE A 295 15.23 5.44 11.43
N LEU A 296 14.02 4.89 11.55
CA LEU A 296 13.86 3.43 11.57
C LEU A 296 14.07 2.83 10.18
N GLN A 297 14.88 1.78 10.11
CA GLN A 297 15.34 1.17 8.88
C GLN A 297 15.74 -0.29 9.16
N GLY A 298 14.73 -1.16 9.32
CA GLY A 298 14.92 -2.60 9.60
C GLY A 298 15.47 -3.38 8.40
N SER A 299 16.77 -3.29 8.17
CA SER A 299 17.50 -3.92 7.09
C SER A 299 18.06 -5.29 7.51
N TRP A 300 18.16 -6.23 6.57
CA TRP A 300 18.70 -7.58 6.81
C TRP A 300 20.03 -7.85 6.09
N ASN A 301 20.41 -6.94 5.19
CA ASN A 301 21.72 -6.88 4.56
C ASN A 301 22.06 -5.42 4.26
N VAL A 302 23.32 -5.12 4.01
CA VAL A 302 23.80 -3.76 3.71
C VAL A 302 25.02 -3.80 2.80
N ARG A 303 25.19 -2.77 1.98
CA ARG A 303 26.47 -2.39 1.38
C ARG A 303 27.18 -1.40 2.28
N ILE A 304 28.45 -1.63 2.52
CA ILE A 304 29.26 -0.87 3.46
C ILE A 304 30.28 -0.06 2.68
N PRO A 305 30.20 1.27 2.64
CA PRO A 305 31.28 2.07 2.07
C PRO A 305 32.41 2.16 3.11
N GLU A 306 33.64 1.79 2.73
CA GLU A 306 34.76 1.59 3.69
C GLU A 306 35.86 2.64 3.56
N LYS A 307 36.18 3.06 2.33
CA LYS A 307 37.23 4.05 2.07
C LYS A 307 36.67 5.24 1.30
N PHE A 308 37.06 6.43 1.73
CA PHE A 308 36.55 7.70 1.24
C PHE A 308 37.70 8.57 0.73
N SER A 309 37.58 9.07 -0.49
CA SER A 309 38.51 10.07 -1.04
C SER A 309 38.07 11.49 -0.69
N SER A 310 36.76 11.76 -0.78
CA SER A 310 36.14 13.07 -0.50
C SER A 310 34.76 12.97 0.14
N ALA A 311 34.20 11.76 0.25
CA ALA A 311 32.93 11.56 0.94
C ALA A 311 33.08 11.61 2.46
N ARG A 312 32.01 12.02 3.14
CA ARG A 312 31.88 11.92 4.60
C ARG A 312 30.71 11.01 4.97
N VAL A 313 30.88 10.27 6.06
CA VAL A 313 29.78 9.49 6.66
C VAL A 313 28.83 10.44 7.38
N ILE A 314 27.55 10.36 7.04
CA ILE A 314 26.49 11.18 7.64
C ILE A 314 25.49 10.38 8.47
N GLY A 315 25.47 9.05 8.30
CA GLY A 315 24.65 8.16 9.11
C GLY A 315 25.34 6.83 9.40
N GLU A 316 25.06 6.27 10.57
CA GLU A 316 25.62 5.02 11.08
C GLU A 316 24.49 4.05 11.49
N TRP A 317 24.68 2.75 11.24
CA TRP A 317 23.71 1.74 11.65
C TRP A 317 23.69 1.53 13.17
N VAL A 318 22.48 1.41 13.71
CA VAL A 318 22.20 1.15 15.12
C VAL A 318 21.36 -0.13 15.25
N ASP A 319 21.72 -0.99 16.20
CA ASP A 319 21.05 -2.26 16.46
C ASP A 319 19.72 -2.10 17.22
N SER A 320 18.98 -3.19 17.36
CA SER A 320 17.67 -3.24 18.06
C SER A 320 17.75 -2.90 19.55
N LYS A 321 18.95 -2.83 20.13
CA LYS A 321 19.19 -2.42 21.51
C LYS A 321 19.68 -0.98 21.61
N GLY A 322 19.64 -0.22 20.51
CA GLY A 322 20.10 1.17 20.47
C GLY A 322 21.62 1.33 20.45
N ARG A 323 22.38 0.27 20.18
CA ARG A 323 23.85 0.32 20.15
C ARG A 323 24.35 0.58 18.74
N ARG A 324 25.26 1.54 18.60
CA ARG A 324 25.98 1.83 17.35
C ARG A 324 26.82 0.63 16.92
N THR A 325 26.72 0.26 15.64
CA THR A 325 27.39 -0.92 15.09
C THR A 325 28.81 -0.64 14.59
N GLY A 326 29.20 0.62 14.42
CA GLY A 326 30.43 1.04 13.73
C GLY A 326 30.34 0.99 12.21
N ILE A 327 29.20 0.56 11.64
CA ILE A 327 29.04 0.36 10.20
C ILE A 327 28.41 1.62 9.57
N PRO A 328 29.07 2.28 8.60
CA PRO A 328 28.48 3.39 7.86
C PRO A 328 27.21 2.98 7.14
N ALA A 329 26.16 3.80 7.27
CA ALA A 329 24.87 3.57 6.63
C ALA A 329 24.63 4.51 5.44
N MET A 330 25.08 5.76 5.56
CA MET A 330 24.86 6.77 4.54
C MET A 330 26.03 7.75 4.46
N THR A 331 26.39 8.13 3.24
CA THR A 331 27.50 9.05 2.95
C THR A 331 27.04 10.16 2.03
N ILE A 332 27.74 11.30 2.10
CA ILE A 332 27.59 12.41 1.15
C ILE A 332 28.97 12.82 0.64
N GLY A 333 29.07 13.05 -0.66
CA GLY A 333 30.28 13.51 -1.34
C GLY A 333 29.94 14.50 -2.46
N PRO A 334 30.93 14.92 -3.26
CA PRO A 334 30.75 15.95 -4.28
C PRO A 334 29.65 15.64 -5.31
N GLY A 335 29.53 14.38 -5.74
CA GLY A 335 28.51 13.92 -6.69
C GLY A 335 27.13 13.64 -6.09
N GLY A 336 27.00 13.63 -4.75
CA GLY A 336 25.71 13.38 -4.09
C GLY A 336 25.79 12.38 -2.93
N VAL A 337 24.73 11.59 -2.75
CA VAL A 337 24.51 10.72 -1.58
C VAL A 337 24.49 9.25 -1.98
N PHE A 338 25.07 8.41 -1.12
CA PHE A 338 24.90 6.96 -1.18
C PHE A 338 24.35 6.42 0.14
N MET A 339 23.30 5.61 0.07
CA MET A 339 22.77 4.83 1.18
C MET A 339 23.04 3.35 0.94
N GLY A 340 23.63 2.68 1.94
CA GLY A 340 24.02 1.26 1.88
C GLY A 340 22.88 0.26 1.78
N HIS A 341 21.62 0.71 1.73
CA HIS A 341 20.44 -0.12 1.58
C HIS A 341 19.33 0.63 0.85
N VAL A 342 18.33 -0.10 0.38
CA VAL A 342 17.10 0.46 -0.17
C VAL A 342 16.30 1.15 0.94
N LEU A 343 15.61 2.24 0.62
CA LEU A 343 14.75 2.92 1.59
C LEU A 343 13.50 2.06 1.84
N LEU A 344 13.17 1.79 3.11
CA LEU A 344 12.01 0.97 3.50
C LEU A 344 10.84 1.83 3.97
N ALA A 345 9.63 1.27 4.02
CA ALA A 345 8.40 2.03 4.31
C ALA A 345 8.18 2.41 5.80
N GLY A 346 9.00 1.93 6.74
CA GLY A 346 8.88 2.34 8.15
C GLY A 346 9.35 3.77 8.39
N ASP A 347 8.76 4.49 9.35
CA ASP A 347 9.19 5.84 9.77
C ASP A 347 9.26 6.87 8.61
N LEU A 348 8.18 6.94 7.83
CA LEU A 348 8.08 7.81 6.67
C LEU A 348 8.26 9.30 7.01
N HIS A 349 7.90 9.72 8.22
CA HIS A 349 8.00 11.12 8.63
C HIS A 349 9.46 11.57 8.76
N ASN A 350 10.28 10.83 9.51
CA ASN A 350 11.69 11.17 9.63
C ASN A 350 12.42 10.95 8.30
N LYS A 351 12.02 9.96 7.50
CA LYS A 351 12.56 9.80 6.13
C LYS A 351 12.23 10.97 5.22
N ARG A 352 11.03 11.54 5.31
CA ARG A 352 10.66 12.78 4.60
C ARG A 352 11.54 13.93 5.05
N ARG A 353 11.72 14.11 6.37
CA ARG A 353 12.61 15.14 6.93
C ARG A 353 14.05 14.97 6.45
N MET A 354 14.58 13.74 6.49
CA MET A 354 15.90 13.37 5.98
C MET A 354 16.05 13.76 4.50
N LEU A 355 15.08 13.40 3.65
CA LEU A 355 15.11 13.76 2.23
C LEU A 355 15.17 15.27 2.01
N PHE A 356 14.33 16.05 2.71
CA PHE A 356 14.35 17.52 2.58
C PHE A 356 15.62 18.16 3.12
N ALA A 357 16.20 17.63 4.20
CA ALA A 357 17.51 18.06 4.70
C ALA A 357 18.60 17.81 3.65
N LEU A 358 18.60 16.62 3.04
CA LEU A 358 19.54 16.26 1.96
C LEU A 358 19.33 17.10 0.70
N PHE A 359 18.08 17.38 0.30
CA PHE A 359 17.80 18.23 -0.85
C PHE A 359 18.30 19.65 -0.63
N GLY A 360 18.10 20.20 0.57
CA GLY A 360 18.63 21.52 0.94
C GLY A 360 20.16 21.56 1.01
N GLU A 361 20.82 20.46 1.38
CA GLU A 361 22.27 20.34 1.35
C GLU A 361 22.82 20.24 -0.08
N LEU A 362 22.16 19.44 -0.94
CA LEU A 362 22.60 19.18 -2.32
C LEU A 362 22.27 20.32 -3.29
N MET A 363 21.21 21.08 -3.02
CA MET A 363 20.70 22.18 -3.85
C MET A 363 20.36 23.38 -2.96
N PRO A 364 21.35 24.06 -2.36
CA PRO A 364 21.11 25.15 -1.42
C PRO A 364 20.32 26.31 -2.03
N GLU A 365 20.42 26.54 -3.34
CA GLU A 365 19.73 27.58 -4.08
C GLU A 365 18.21 27.41 -4.13
N VAL A 366 17.68 26.20 -3.88
CA VAL A 366 16.23 25.93 -3.88
C VAL A 366 15.63 25.74 -2.48
N ARG A 367 16.40 25.99 -1.42
CA ARG A 367 15.96 25.83 -0.01
C ARG A 367 14.67 26.58 0.31
N GLU A 368 14.51 27.80 -0.21
CA GLU A 368 13.30 28.59 0.03
C GLU A 368 12.04 27.87 -0.48
N GLU A 369 12.08 27.38 -1.72
CA GLU A 369 10.94 26.70 -2.33
C GLU A 369 10.72 25.31 -1.72
N LEU A 370 11.78 24.57 -1.40
CA LEU A 370 11.68 23.32 -0.62
C LEU A 370 10.99 23.59 0.74
N GLY A 371 11.40 24.63 1.45
CA GLY A 371 10.82 25.03 2.72
C GLY A 371 9.33 25.37 2.60
N ARG A 372 8.97 26.19 1.61
CA ARG A 372 7.58 26.56 1.31
C ARG A 372 6.70 25.34 1.03
N ARG A 373 7.19 24.38 0.23
CA ARG A 373 6.49 23.13 -0.07
C ARG A 373 6.36 22.22 1.17
N PHE A 374 7.39 22.16 2.00
CA PHE A 374 7.37 21.38 3.24
C PHE A 374 6.36 21.91 4.26
N ILE A 375 6.28 23.24 4.45
CA ILE A 375 5.26 23.90 5.29
C ILE A 375 3.87 23.66 4.70
N LYS A 376 3.68 23.88 3.39
CA LYS A 376 2.38 23.72 2.71
C LYS A 376 1.83 22.30 2.82
N SER A 377 2.67 21.28 2.62
CA SER A 377 2.27 19.87 2.75
C SER A 377 1.95 19.44 4.19
N THR A 378 2.37 20.25 5.17
CA THR A 378 2.08 20.03 6.59
C THR A 378 0.81 20.75 7.05
N SER A 379 0.45 21.89 6.45
CA SER A 379 -0.58 22.82 6.93
C SER A 379 -1.98 22.60 6.35
N ILE A 380 -2.21 22.94 5.08
CA ILE A 380 -3.54 23.31 4.54
C ILE A 380 -4.54 22.15 4.57
N SER A 381 -4.26 21.04 3.89
CA SER A 381 -5.23 19.93 3.78
C SER A 381 -5.45 19.20 5.11
N ARG A 382 -4.45 19.21 6.00
CA ARG A 382 -4.52 18.56 7.31
C ARG A 382 -5.34 19.38 8.28
N LEU A 383 -5.15 20.69 8.33
CA LEU A 383 -5.88 21.58 9.24
C LEU A 383 -7.38 21.64 8.90
N ASP A 384 -7.73 21.79 7.63
CA ASP A 384 -9.13 21.81 7.20
C ASP A 384 -9.80 20.45 7.45
N GLY A 385 -9.09 19.36 7.14
CA GLY A 385 -9.58 18.00 7.41
C GLY A 385 -9.78 17.71 8.89
N ILE A 386 -8.87 18.15 9.77
CA ILE A 386 -9.03 18.01 11.22
C ILE A 386 -10.18 18.88 11.73
N SER A 387 -10.32 20.11 11.24
CA SER A 387 -11.37 21.03 11.69
C SER A 387 -12.76 20.49 11.33
N ASN A 388 -12.95 20.04 10.09
CA ASN A 388 -14.20 19.41 9.66
C ASN A 388 -14.51 18.15 10.47
N LEU A 389 -13.51 17.29 10.71
CA LEU A 389 -13.69 16.10 11.52
C LEU A 389 -14.02 16.45 12.97
N LEU A 390 -13.39 17.48 13.53
CA LEU A 390 -13.67 17.95 14.88
C LEU A 390 -15.11 18.45 14.99
N ASP A 391 -15.60 19.22 14.03
CA ASP A 391 -17.00 19.69 14.03
C ASP A 391 -17.98 18.50 14.04
N GLU A 392 -17.64 17.41 13.34
CA GLU A 392 -18.44 16.18 13.34
C GLU A 392 -18.34 15.36 14.63
N THR A 393 -17.21 15.40 15.35
CA THR A 393 -16.93 14.49 16.47
C THR A 393 -16.86 15.14 17.84
N MET A 394 -16.85 16.47 17.93
CA MET A 394 -16.60 17.21 19.17
C MET A 394 -17.58 16.85 20.29
N GLU A 395 -18.85 16.63 19.95
CA GLU A 395 -19.88 16.21 20.90
C GLU A 395 -19.78 14.73 21.31
N MET A 396 -19.06 13.92 20.52
CA MET A 396 -18.88 12.49 20.74
C MET A 396 -17.63 12.17 21.57
N ILE A 397 -16.82 13.17 21.91
CA ILE A 397 -15.58 13.02 22.68
C ILE A 397 -15.67 13.73 24.04
N PRO A 398 -14.94 13.30 25.08
CA PRO A 398 -14.93 14.00 26.36
C PRO A 398 -14.48 15.46 26.21
N ARG A 399 -15.13 16.39 26.92
CA ARG A 399 -14.82 17.83 26.88
C ARG A 399 -13.33 18.14 27.09
N SER A 400 -12.69 17.46 28.04
CA SER A 400 -11.25 17.62 28.31
C SER A 400 -10.36 17.13 27.16
N ARG A 401 -10.83 16.19 26.32
CA ARG A 401 -10.13 15.77 25.09
C ARG A 401 -10.34 16.80 23.98
N ALA A 402 -11.55 17.32 23.81
CA ALA A 402 -11.82 18.39 22.86
C ALA A 402 -10.98 19.65 23.14
N GLU A 403 -10.87 20.07 24.41
CA GLU A 403 -10.04 21.20 24.82
C GLU A 403 -8.54 20.96 24.50
N ARG A 404 -8.04 19.74 24.70
CA ARG A 404 -6.66 19.37 24.30
C ARG A 404 -6.45 19.38 22.79
N VAL A 405 -7.44 18.92 22.01
CA VAL A 405 -7.40 18.99 20.54
C VAL A 405 -7.31 20.44 20.07
N LEU A 406 -8.17 21.32 20.59
CA LEU A 406 -8.18 22.75 20.25
C LEU A 406 -6.85 23.42 20.62
N LYS A 407 -6.30 23.13 21.81
CA LYS A 407 -4.99 23.64 22.22
C LYS A 407 -3.87 23.15 21.31
N GLY A 408 -3.86 21.85 20.97
CA GLY A 408 -2.83 21.28 20.09
C GLY A 408 -2.91 21.82 18.66
N LEU A 409 -4.11 22.15 18.17
CA LEU A 409 -4.29 22.87 16.90
C LEU A 409 -3.68 24.26 16.94
N GLU A 410 -3.86 25.00 18.04
CA GLU A 410 -3.26 26.33 18.21
C GLU A 410 -1.73 26.25 18.33
N GLU A 411 -1.20 25.27 19.06
CA GLU A 411 0.24 24.98 19.13
C GLU A 411 0.81 24.67 17.74
N ALA A 412 0.11 23.85 16.94
CA ALA A 412 0.52 23.52 15.58
C ALA A 412 0.53 24.76 14.67
N LYS A 413 -0.50 25.63 14.74
CA LYS A 413 -0.53 26.89 14.02
C LYS A 413 0.63 27.80 14.41
N GLY A 414 0.91 27.92 15.70
CA GLY A 414 2.06 28.69 16.20
C GLY A 414 3.40 28.16 15.71
N LEU A 415 3.57 26.84 15.60
CA LEU A 415 4.76 26.22 15.02
C LEU A 415 4.87 26.49 13.51
N LEU A 416 3.77 26.38 12.75
CA LEU A 416 3.76 26.70 11.33
C LEU A 416 4.15 28.16 11.07
N TRP A 417 3.61 29.10 11.86
CA TRP A 417 4.00 30.51 11.78
C TRP A 417 5.50 30.70 12.08
N LYS A 418 6.05 30.04 13.11
CA LYS A 418 7.50 30.07 13.35
C LYS A 418 8.30 29.51 12.18
N GLY A 419 7.79 28.47 11.52
CA GLY A 419 8.38 27.92 10.29
C GLY A 419 8.39 28.92 9.14
N GLU A 420 7.31 29.69 8.96
CA GLU A 420 7.24 30.78 7.97
C GLU A 420 8.23 31.91 8.28
N LEU A 421 8.34 32.33 9.54
CA LEU A 421 9.34 33.31 9.96
C LEU A 421 10.78 32.80 9.77
N ALA A 422 11.03 31.51 10.01
CA ALA A 422 12.31 30.88 9.74
C ALA A 422 12.62 30.86 8.24
N LEU A 423 11.62 30.62 7.39
CA LEU A 423 11.74 30.72 5.93
C LEU A 423 12.15 32.13 5.50
N GLU A 424 11.44 33.16 5.96
CA GLU A 424 11.72 34.56 5.64
C GLU A 424 13.12 35.00 6.11
N SER A 425 13.62 34.39 7.18
CA SER A 425 14.95 34.67 7.74
C SER A 425 16.06 33.76 7.17
N ASN A 426 15.78 32.96 6.15
CA ASN A 426 16.71 31.98 5.55
C ASN A 426 17.29 30.96 6.56
N ARG A 427 16.51 30.55 7.56
CA ARG A 427 16.89 29.57 8.59
C ARG A 427 16.26 28.20 8.30
N TYR A 428 16.78 27.52 7.28
CA TYR A 428 16.20 26.29 6.72
C TYR A 428 16.10 25.13 7.71
N GLY A 429 17.12 24.89 8.54
CA GLY A 429 17.08 23.84 9.55
C GLY A 429 15.95 24.04 10.57
N GLU A 430 15.83 25.26 11.11
CA GLU A 430 14.76 25.61 12.06
C GLU A 430 13.36 25.51 11.43
N LEU A 431 13.23 25.88 10.15
CA LEU A 431 11.98 25.68 9.40
C LEU A 431 11.55 24.22 9.42
N LEU A 432 12.47 23.30 9.10
CA LEU A 432 12.18 21.87 9.08
C LEU A 432 11.82 21.37 10.49
N ASP A 433 12.49 21.85 11.53
CA ASP A 433 12.17 21.54 12.92
C ASP A 433 10.74 21.98 13.30
N TYR A 434 10.39 23.24 13.03
CA TYR A 434 9.07 23.77 13.35
C TYR A 434 7.96 23.07 12.55
N ALA A 435 8.16 22.83 11.26
CA ALA A 435 7.18 22.13 10.44
C ALA A 435 7.03 20.65 10.85
N CYS A 436 8.11 19.96 11.20
CA CYS A 436 8.01 18.61 11.76
C CYS A 436 7.25 18.59 13.09
N GLY A 437 7.58 19.50 14.02
CA GLY A 437 6.86 19.64 15.29
C GLY A 437 5.37 19.94 15.08
N ALA A 438 5.03 20.81 14.13
CA ALA A 438 3.64 21.06 13.75
C ALA A 438 2.98 19.79 13.20
N GLY A 439 3.65 19.06 12.32
CA GLY A 439 3.14 17.81 11.76
C GLY A 439 2.91 16.72 12.81
N GLU A 440 3.78 16.60 13.81
CA GLU A 440 3.58 15.73 14.98
C GLU A 440 2.35 16.14 15.79
N LYS A 441 2.20 17.44 16.08
CA LYS A 441 1.04 17.97 16.79
C LYS A 441 -0.25 17.72 16.03
N LEU A 442 -0.28 17.97 14.72
CA LEU A 442 -1.44 17.74 13.87
C LEU A 442 -1.86 16.27 13.84
N ARG A 443 -0.89 15.34 13.77
CA ARG A 443 -1.18 13.89 13.83
C ARG A 443 -1.74 13.48 15.19
N GLU A 444 -1.15 13.98 16.26
CA GLU A 444 -1.63 13.73 17.62
C GLU A 444 -3.07 14.20 17.80
N VAL A 445 -3.37 15.46 17.46
CA VAL A 445 -4.74 15.98 17.61
C VAL A 445 -5.72 15.28 16.67
N TYR A 446 -5.28 14.94 15.45
CA TYR A 446 -6.09 14.16 14.51
C TYR A 446 -6.53 12.82 15.11
N LEU A 447 -5.59 12.06 15.68
CA LEU A 447 -5.91 10.80 16.35
C LEU A 447 -6.86 11.00 17.54
N MET A 448 -6.71 12.09 18.30
CA MET A 448 -7.57 12.42 19.45
C MET A 448 -8.98 12.86 19.07
N THR A 449 -9.21 13.31 17.83
CA THR A 449 -10.54 13.72 17.35
C THR A 449 -11.49 12.54 17.19
N PHE A 450 -10.98 11.32 17.00
CA PHE A 450 -11.84 10.17 16.79
C PHE A 450 -12.52 9.71 18.09
N PRO A 451 -13.86 9.52 18.09
CA PRO A 451 -14.57 9.00 19.25
C PRO A 451 -14.27 7.51 19.46
N SER A 452 -14.32 7.06 20.71
CA SER A 452 -14.30 5.64 21.09
C SER A 452 -15.74 5.15 21.35
N ARG A 453 -15.96 3.83 21.30
CA ARG A 453 -17.27 3.20 21.57
C ARG A 453 -17.14 2.22 22.73
N LYS A 454 -17.79 2.50 23.87
CA LYS A 454 -17.73 1.64 25.05
C LYS A 454 -18.33 0.26 24.76
N GLY A 455 -17.65 -0.80 25.19
CA GLY A 455 -18.13 -2.19 25.06
C GLY A 455 -18.07 -2.75 23.64
N GLU A 456 -17.41 -2.04 22.72
CA GLU A 456 -17.19 -2.48 21.35
C GLU A 456 -16.21 -3.66 21.30
N PHE A 457 -16.46 -4.60 20.38
CA PHE A 457 -15.51 -5.68 20.12
C PHE A 457 -14.31 -5.16 19.30
N ARG A 458 -13.13 -5.19 19.92
CA ARG A 458 -11.89 -4.72 19.32
C ARG A 458 -10.86 -5.84 19.35
N ALA A 459 -10.60 -6.42 18.19
CA ALA A 459 -9.75 -7.59 18.07
C ALA A 459 -8.49 -7.32 17.25
N VAL A 460 -7.47 -8.14 17.49
CA VAL A 460 -6.32 -8.28 16.60
C VAL A 460 -6.18 -9.73 16.16
N TRP A 461 -5.83 -9.95 14.90
CA TRP A 461 -5.28 -11.23 14.47
C TRP A 461 -3.80 -11.29 14.82
N CYS A 462 -3.35 -12.39 15.39
CA CYS A 462 -1.94 -12.65 15.67
C CYS A 462 -1.51 -13.89 14.88
N HIS A 463 -0.86 -13.68 13.73
CA HIS A 463 -0.45 -14.74 12.81
C HIS A 463 0.65 -15.64 13.37
N SER A 464 1.49 -15.10 14.25
CA SER A 464 2.48 -15.87 15.00
C SER A 464 1.79 -16.65 16.12
N ALA A 465 2.00 -17.96 16.17
CA ALA A 465 1.57 -18.80 17.28
C ALA A 465 2.29 -18.45 18.61
N PHE A 466 3.34 -17.64 18.53
CA PHE A 466 4.21 -17.32 19.65
C PHE A 466 4.07 -15.86 20.11
N GLY A 467 3.04 -15.16 19.66
CA GLY A 467 2.81 -13.75 19.99
C GLY A 467 3.74 -12.80 19.25
N VAL A 468 3.89 -11.60 19.82
CA VAL A 468 4.77 -10.53 19.33
C VAL A 468 6.23 -10.93 19.52
N GLU A 469 7.07 -10.69 18.51
CA GLU A 469 8.49 -11.03 18.56
C GLU A 469 9.20 -10.37 19.74
N GLY A 470 9.98 -11.15 20.49
CA GLY A 470 10.69 -10.68 21.68
C GLY A 470 9.84 -10.51 22.94
N TRP A 471 8.51 -10.68 22.86
CA TRP A 471 7.59 -10.50 23.98
C TRP A 471 7.04 -11.83 24.49
N SER A 472 6.72 -11.88 25.78
CA SER A 472 5.89 -12.93 26.37
C SER A 472 4.39 -12.70 26.09
N TRP A 473 3.58 -13.76 26.21
CA TRP A 473 2.12 -13.62 26.13
C TRP A 473 1.56 -12.70 27.22
N ASP A 474 2.17 -12.62 28.42
CA ASP A 474 1.72 -11.70 29.49
C ASP A 474 1.92 -10.24 29.09
N GLU A 475 3.09 -9.89 28.54
CA GLU A 475 3.39 -8.55 28.01
C GLU A 475 2.44 -8.19 26.87
N ALA A 476 2.28 -9.10 25.91
CA ALA A 476 1.41 -8.88 24.75
C ALA A 476 -0.07 -8.70 25.14
N ALA A 477 -0.60 -9.56 26.01
CA ALA A 477 -1.97 -9.46 26.50
C ALA A 477 -2.19 -8.19 27.34
N LYS A 478 -1.24 -7.85 28.23
CA LYS A 478 -1.28 -6.60 28.99
C LYS A 478 -1.36 -5.40 28.07
N TRP A 479 -0.49 -5.37 27.07
CA TRP A 479 -0.38 -4.25 26.14
C TRP A 479 -1.67 -4.05 25.35
N LEU A 480 -2.29 -5.12 24.84
CA LEU A 480 -3.60 -5.03 24.18
C LEU A 480 -4.66 -4.43 25.11
N ALA A 481 -4.75 -4.92 26.35
CA ALA A 481 -5.73 -4.44 27.32
C ALA A 481 -5.52 -2.96 27.69
N ASP A 482 -4.27 -2.56 27.96
CA ASP A 482 -3.90 -1.16 28.26
C ASP A 482 -4.24 -0.20 27.09
N HIS A 483 -4.26 -0.71 25.87
CA HIS A 483 -4.60 0.03 24.65
C HIS A 483 -6.06 -0.12 24.21
N GLY A 484 -6.91 -0.71 25.06
CA GLY A 484 -8.36 -0.75 24.90
C GLY A 484 -8.86 -1.82 23.94
N PHE A 485 -8.10 -2.89 23.70
CA PHE A 485 -8.55 -4.07 22.95
C PHE A 485 -9.23 -5.07 23.88
N THR A 486 -10.17 -5.84 23.33
CA THR A 486 -11.03 -6.76 24.10
C THR A 486 -10.83 -8.22 23.72
N ALA A 487 -10.14 -8.49 22.60
CA ALA A 487 -9.97 -9.83 22.08
C ALA A 487 -8.68 -10.01 21.27
N ILE A 488 -8.20 -11.25 21.22
CA ILE A 488 -7.13 -11.69 20.35
C ILE A 488 -7.54 -12.96 19.60
N MET A 489 -7.17 -13.03 18.33
CA MET A 489 -7.35 -14.19 17.45
C MET A 489 -5.97 -14.77 17.08
N PRO A 490 -5.34 -15.59 17.93
CA PRO A 490 -4.01 -16.11 17.66
C PRO A 490 -4.06 -17.38 16.79
N ASN A 491 -3.20 -17.45 15.77
CA ASN A 491 -3.06 -18.61 14.91
C ASN A 491 -2.33 -19.74 15.64
N MET A 492 -3.04 -20.78 16.03
CA MET A 492 -2.45 -21.86 16.85
C MET A 492 -2.35 -23.21 16.11
N LEU A 493 -2.91 -23.28 14.91
CA LEU A 493 -2.90 -24.51 14.11
C LEU A 493 -3.18 -24.25 12.61
N TRP A 494 -2.59 -25.09 11.77
CA TRP A 494 -2.72 -25.07 10.31
C TRP A 494 -3.31 -26.39 9.81
N GLY A 495 -3.35 -26.62 8.49
CA GLY A 495 -3.85 -27.88 7.91
C GLY A 495 -3.06 -29.13 8.33
N GLY A 496 -1.80 -28.98 8.75
CA GLY A 496 -0.92 -30.11 9.07
C GLY A 496 0.10 -29.85 10.17
N VAL A 497 -0.14 -28.86 11.04
CA VAL A 497 0.71 -28.61 12.22
C VAL A 497 -0.08 -27.88 13.31
N ALA A 498 0.22 -28.18 14.57
CA ALA A 498 -0.30 -27.51 15.76
C ALA A 498 0.83 -26.94 16.62
N TYR A 499 0.58 -25.79 17.25
CA TYR A 499 1.50 -25.11 18.17
C TYR A 499 1.14 -25.35 19.64
N TYR A 500 0.53 -26.51 19.89
CA TYR A 500 0.17 -27.04 21.20
C TYR A 500 0.29 -28.59 21.14
N PRO A 501 0.29 -29.30 22.29
CA PRO A 501 0.33 -30.77 22.34
C PRO A 501 -0.92 -31.45 21.76
N SER A 502 -1.02 -31.46 20.43
CA SER A 502 -2.10 -32.08 19.66
C SER A 502 -1.93 -33.59 19.54
N GLU A 503 -3.06 -34.30 19.62
CA GLU A 503 -3.19 -35.74 19.30
C GLU A 503 -3.68 -35.96 17.86
N VAL A 504 -4.11 -34.90 17.19
CA VAL A 504 -4.71 -34.95 15.84
C VAL A 504 -3.72 -34.52 14.76
N LEU A 505 -2.92 -33.47 15.03
CA LEU A 505 -1.97 -32.88 14.09
C LEU A 505 -0.52 -33.11 14.55
N PRO A 506 0.44 -33.12 13.61
CA PRO A 506 1.85 -32.97 13.96
C PRO A 506 2.08 -31.76 14.87
N VAL A 507 2.89 -31.92 15.90
CA VAL A 507 3.24 -30.83 16.81
C VAL A 507 4.51 -30.15 16.29
N ALA A 508 4.50 -28.82 16.22
CA ALA A 508 5.68 -28.04 15.86
C ALA A 508 6.82 -28.28 16.87
N ASP A 509 8.06 -28.44 16.39
CA ASP A 509 9.20 -28.78 17.26
C ASP A 509 9.44 -27.71 18.34
N GLU A 510 9.17 -26.45 18.01
CA GLU A 510 9.29 -25.31 18.92
C GLU A 510 8.40 -25.44 20.17
N VAL A 511 7.33 -26.25 20.13
CA VAL A 511 6.48 -26.51 21.32
C VAL A 511 7.24 -27.24 22.42
N LYS A 512 8.26 -28.05 22.08
CA LYS A 512 9.11 -28.74 23.07
C LYS A 512 9.84 -27.74 23.97
N GLU A 513 10.31 -26.64 23.39
CA GLU A 513 11.10 -25.63 24.08
C GLU A 513 10.23 -24.48 24.61
N ARG A 514 9.23 -24.05 23.84
CA ARG A 514 8.40 -22.87 24.12
C ARG A 514 7.10 -23.19 24.83
N GLY A 515 6.74 -24.48 24.94
CA GLY A 515 5.54 -24.96 25.63
C GLY A 515 4.24 -24.81 24.82
N ASP A 516 3.13 -25.17 25.46
CA ASP A 516 1.77 -25.08 24.92
C ASP A 516 1.33 -23.62 24.76
N GLN A 517 1.29 -23.13 23.52
CA GLN A 517 1.00 -21.74 23.24
C GLN A 517 -0.46 -21.33 23.50
N ILE A 518 -1.42 -22.26 23.34
CA ILE A 518 -2.83 -21.97 23.67
C ILE A 518 -2.95 -21.73 25.18
N LYS A 519 -2.37 -22.61 25.99
CA LYS A 519 -2.39 -22.49 27.46
C LYS A 519 -1.72 -21.21 27.95
N LEU A 520 -0.57 -20.85 27.38
CA LEU A 520 0.16 -19.63 27.73
C LEU A 520 -0.63 -18.36 27.35
N CYS A 521 -1.20 -18.32 26.15
CA CYS A 521 -2.03 -17.21 25.68
C CYS A 521 -3.28 -17.03 26.56
N LEU A 522 -4.01 -18.11 26.85
CA LEU A 522 -5.20 -18.07 27.73
C LEU A 522 -4.88 -17.59 29.14
N LYS A 523 -3.78 -18.06 29.73
CA LYS A 523 -3.35 -17.63 31.06
C LYS A 523 -3.13 -16.11 31.11
N ALA A 524 -2.46 -15.57 30.10
CA ALA A 524 -2.21 -14.14 29.97
C ALA A 524 -3.50 -13.35 29.70
N ALA A 525 -4.30 -13.77 28.73
CA ALA A 525 -5.55 -13.13 28.36
C ALA A 525 -6.53 -13.04 29.54
N LYS A 526 -6.68 -14.11 30.32
CA LYS A 526 -7.53 -14.15 31.52
C LYS A 526 -7.16 -13.10 32.57
N LYS A 527 -5.86 -12.82 32.76
CA LYS A 527 -5.37 -11.82 33.71
C LYS A 527 -5.83 -10.40 33.36
N TYR A 528 -6.02 -10.14 32.07
CA TYR A 528 -6.35 -8.80 31.56
C TYR A 528 -7.75 -8.72 30.92
N GLY A 529 -8.58 -9.76 31.06
CA GLY A 529 -9.96 -9.77 30.59
C GLY A 529 -10.12 -9.81 29.06
N LEU A 530 -9.15 -10.35 28.33
CA LEU A 530 -9.22 -10.51 26.87
C LEU A 530 -9.93 -11.81 26.48
N GLN A 531 -10.79 -11.75 25.46
CA GLN A 531 -11.31 -12.96 24.82
C GLN A 531 -10.25 -13.60 23.91
N VAL A 532 -10.16 -14.93 23.91
CA VAL A 532 -9.26 -15.70 23.03
C VAL A 532 -10.08 -16.54 22.05
N HIS A 533 -9.96 -16.20 20.77
CA HIS A 533 -10.60 -16.91 19.68
C HIS A 533 -9.53 -17.65 18.87
N VAL A 534 -9.36 -18.96 19.10
CA VAL A 534 -8.26 -19.70 18.47
C VAL A 534 -8.47 -19.77 16.97
N TRP A 535 -7.52 -19.19 16.23
CA TRP A 535 -7.52 -19.15 14.78
C TRP A 535 -6.85 -20.41 14.23
N LYS A 536 -7.56 -21.08 13.31
CA LYS A 536 -7.04 -22.14 12.44
C LYS A 536 -6.89 -21.67 10.99
N VAL A 537 -5.73 -21.89 10.39
CA VAL A 537 -5.60 -21.90 8.93
C VAL A 537 -6.05 -23.26 8.41
N ASN A 538 -7.18 -23.30 7.69
CA ASN A 538 -7.74 -24.53 7.15
C ASN A 538 -7.07 -24.94 5.82
N TRP A 539 -6.91 -26.25 5.62
CA TRP A 539 -6.43 -26.92 4.41
C TRP A 539 -4.99 -26.64 3.98
N ASN A 540 -4.47 -25.43 4.19
CA ASN A 540 -3.15 -24.99 3.76
C ASN A 540 -2.04 -25.66 4.60
N LEU A 541 -1.05 -26.26 3.92
CA LEU A 541 0.06 -26.99 4.52
C LEU A 541 1.39 -26.19 4.48
N GLY A 542 1.33 -24.86 4.31
CA GLY A 542 2.51 -24.01 4.17
C GLY A 542 3.47 -24.00 5.37
N ARG A 543 2.99 -24.39 6.57
CA ARG A 543 3.79 -24.55 7.79
C ARG A 543 3.97 -26.01 8.23
N SER A 544 3.44 -26.95 7.47
CA SER A 544 3.46 -28.37 7.86
C SER A 544 4.86 -28.98 7.69
N PRO A 545 5.28 -29.91 8.56
CA PRO A 545 6.49 -30.69 8.36
C PRO A 545 6.48 -31.42 7.03
N GLU A 546 7.64 -31.51 6.37
CA GLU A 546 7.71 -32.08 5.01
C GLU A 546 7.31 -33.56 4.97
N TRP A 547 7.65 -34.34 6.00
CA TRP A 547 7.22 -35.74 6.11
C TRP A 547 5.69 -35.89 6.12
N PHE A 548 4.97 -34.92 6.69
CA PHE A 548 3.51 -34.95 6.74
C PHE A 548 2.94 -34.64 5.36
N VAL A 549 3.54 -33.69 4.64
CA VAL A 549 3.16 -33.34 3.27
C VAL A 549 3.36 -34.53 2.34
N GLU A 550 4.51 -35.22 2.43
CA GLU A 550 4.78 -36.43 1.65
C GLU A 550 3.75 -37.53 1.95
N LYS A 551 3.44 -37.77 3.22
CA LYS A 551 2.37 -38.72 3.58
C LYS A 551 1.03 -38.34 2.93
N MET A 552 0.64 -37.07 2.95
CA MET A 552 -0.60 -36.63 2.30
C MET A 552 -0.56 -36.81 0.78
N ARG A 553 0.62 -36.69 0.16
CA ARG A 553 0.84 -36.91 -1.27
C ARG A 553 0.66 -38.38 -1.64
N GLU A 554 1.34 -39.28 -0.92
CA GLU A 554 1.24 -40.73 -1.10
C GLU A 554 -0.20 -41.23 -0.93
N GLU A 555 -0.93 -40.68 0.05
CA GLU A 555 -2.33 -41.02 0.31
C GLU A 555 -3.33 -40.36 -0.68
N GLY A 556 -2.86 -39.55 -1.65
CA GLY A 556 -3.72 -38.89 -2.62
C GLY A 556 -4.65 -37.82 -2.01
N ARG A 557 -4.22 -37.22 -0.90
CA ARG A 557 -5.00 -36.29 -0.08
C ARG A 557 -4.77 -34.82 -0.41
N LEU A 558 -3.80 -34.51 -1.28
CA LEU A 558 -3.53 -33.14 -1.73
C LEU A 558 -4.48 -32.68 -2.84
N GLN A 559 -4.59 -31.36 -2.99
CA GLN A 559 -5.29 -30.74 -4.11
C GLN A 559 -4.42 -30.83 -5.37
N LEU A 560 -5.06 -31.05 -6.52
CA LEU A 560 -4.45 -30.84 -7.83
C LEU A 560 -5.18 -29.69 -8.53
N ASP A 561 -4.46 -28.85 -9.26
CA ASP A 561 -5.08 -27.90 -10.16
C ASP A 561 -5.71 -28.59 -11.39
N ARG A 562 -6.29 -27.80 -12.30
CA ARG A 562 -6.91 -28.30 -13.53
C ARG A 562 -5.93 -28.96 -14.51
N ASP A 563 -4.65 -28.60 -14.41
CA ASP A 563 -3.56 -29.09 -15.27
C ASP A 563 -2.87 -30.32 -14.64
N GLY A 564 -3.30 -30.71 -13.43
CA GLY A 564 -2.78 -31.85 -12.69
C GLY A 564 -1.59 -31.52 -11.79
N ASN A 565 -1.21 -30.25 -11.66
CA ASN A 565 -0.12 -29.86 -10.77
C ASN A 565 -0.58 -29.92 -9.32
N GLU A 566 0.31 -30.40 -8.46
CA GLU A 566 0.06 -30.47 -7.04
C GLU A 566 0.02 -29.08 -6.40
N ILE A 567 -0.92 -28.90 -5.48
CA ILE A 567 -1.00 -27.73 -4.62
C ILE A 567 -0.83 -28.22 -3.19
N LYS A 568 0.04 -27.54 -2.41
CA LYS A 568 0.37 -27.85 -1.00
C LYS A 568 -0.79 -27.55 -0.02
N TRP A 569 -1.97 -28.09 -0.33
CA TRP A 569 -3.24 -27.93 0.36
C TRP A 569 -3.97 -29.27 0.41
N LEU A 570 -4.65 -29.54 1.52
CA LEU A 570 -5.51 -30.71 1.66
C LEU A 570 -6.77 -30.60 0.78
N CYS A 571 -7.14 -31.69 0.11
CA CYS A 571 -8.37 -31.79 -0.67
C CYS A 571 -9.61 -31.77 0.25
N PRO A 572 -10.49 -30.76 0.16
CA PRO A 572 -11.64 -30.64 1.07
C PRO A 572 -12.68 -31.74 0.93
N SER A 573 -12.74 -32.40 -0.24
CA SER A 573 -13.69 -33.49 -0.49
C SER A 573 -13.23 -34.82 0.12
N HIS A 574 -11.94 -34.98 0.44
CA HIS A 574 -11.40 -36.24 0.96
C HIS A 574 -11.91 -36.52 2.39
N PRO A 575 -12.51 -37.69 2.67
CA PRO A 575 -13.09 -37.99 4.00
C PRO A 575 -12.11 -37.84 5.16
N GLU A 576 -10.89 -38.38 5.02
CA GLU A 576 -9.88 -38.27 6.08
C GLU A 576 -9.37 -36.84 6.28
N ASN A 577 -9.37 -35.98 5.25
CA ASN A 577 -9.03 -34.57 5.43
C ASN A 577 -10.16 -33.81 6.13
N PHE A 578 -11.40 -34.10 5.77
CA PHE A 578 -12.56 -33.55 6.45
C PHE A 578 -12.54 -33.92 7.94
N LYS A 579 -12.27 -35.19 8.26
CA LYS A 579 -12.14 -35.67 9.64
C LYS A 579 -10.97 -34.98 10.37
N LEU A 580 -9.80 -34.87 9.72
CA LEU A 580 -8.63 -34.20 10.30
C LEU A 580 -8.91 -32.73 10.66
N GLU A 581 -9.50 -31.97 9.73
CA GLU A 581 -9.88 -30.56 9.96
C GLU A 581 -10.94 -30.43 11.07
N LEU A 582 -11.96 -31.29 11.05
CA LEU A 582 -13.01 -31.30 12.06
C LEU A 582 -12.44 -31.62 13.45
N GLU A 583 -11.73 -32.73 13.60
CA GLU A 583 -11.22 -33.18 14.90
C GLU A 583 -10.14 -32.25 15.45
N SER A 584 -9.31 -31.62 14.61
CA SER A 584 -8.32 -30.65 15.09
C SER A 584 -8.96 -29.39 15.66
N MET A 585 -10.07 -28.91 15.09
CA MET A 585 -10.81 -27.78 15.67
C MET A 585 -11.58 -28.19 16.93
N LEU A 586 -12.20 -29.37 16.95
CA LEU A 586 -12.92 -29.85 18.13
C LEU A 586 -11.97 -30.21 19.29
N GLU A 587 -10.75 -30.66 18.99
CA GLU A 587 -9.71 -30.88 20.00
C GLU A 587 -9.45 -29.61 20.81
N VAL A 588 -9.34 -28.45 20.15
CA VAL A 588 -9.15 -27.17 20.84
C VAL A 588 -10.29 -26.90 21.82
N VAL A 589 -11.54 -27.10 21.39
CA VAL A 589 -12.74 -26.87 22.22
C VAL A 589 -12.81 -27.84 23.40
N ARG A 590 -12.34 -29.09 23.23
CA ARG A 590 -12.32 -30.09 24.32
C ARG A 590 -11.21 -29.83 25.34
N LYS A 591 -10.05 -29.38 24.88
CA LYS A 591 -8.83 -29.26 25.71
C LYS A 591 -8.70 -27.89 26.40
N TYR A 592 -9.32 -26.84 25.86
CA TYR A 592 -9.07 -25.47 26.29
C TYR A 592 -10.35 -24.67 26.52
N ASP A 593 -10.34 -23.84 27.56
CA ASP A 593 -11.41 -22.88 27.89
C ASP A 593 -11.26 -21.60 27.04
N VAL A 594 -11.47 -21.74 25.73
CA VAL A 594 -11.40 -20.64 24.75
C VAL A 594 -12.79 -20.01 24.56
N ASP A 595 -12.83 -18.71 24.25
CA ASP A 595 -14.08 -17.99 23.96
C ASP A 595 -14.66 -18.37 22.60
N GLY A 596 -13.80 -18.78 21.67
CA GLY A 596 -14.24 -19.16 20.33
C GLY A 596 -13.20 -19.89 19.50
N ILE A 597 -13.67 -20.43 18.38
CA ILE A 597 -12.85 -20.92 17.27
C ILE A 597 -13.08 -20.05 16.03
N HIS A 598 -11.98 -19.71 15.37
CA HIS A 598 -11.95 -18.77 14.25
C HIS A 598 -11.40 -19.45 13.01
N PHE A 599 -12.24 -19.57 11.98
CA PHE A 599 -11.84 -20.11 10.68
C PHE A 599 -11.07 -19.09 9.87
N ASP A 600 -10.00 -19.52 9.21
CA ASP A 600 -9.35 -18.77 8.14
C ASP A 600 -8.90 -19.75 7.05
N TYR A 601 -8.71 -19.25 5.83
CA TYR A 601 -8.44 -20.10 4.66
C TYR A 601 -9.48 -21.21 4.45
N ILE A 602 -10.68 -21.11 5.06
CA ILE A 602 -11.80 -22.03 4.90
C ILE A 602 -12.44 -21.89 3.51
N ARG A 603 -11.71 -22.35 2.50
CA ARG A 603 -11.95 -22.14 1.07
C ARG A 603 -10.96 -22.96 0.23
N TYR A 604 -11.05 -22.84 -1.10
CA TYR A 604 -9.98 -23.22 -2.03
C TYR A 604 -8.92 -22.11 -2.16
N PRO A 605 -7.67 -22.44 -2.58
CA PRO A 605 -6.64 -21.43 -2.80
C PRO A 605 -7.00 -20.46 -3.93
N HIS A 606 -7.64 -20.96 -5.00
CA HIS A 606 -8.09 -20.21 -6.17
C HIS A 606 -9.10 -21.03 -7.01
N GLY A 607 -9.67 -20.42 -8.06
CA GLY A 607 -10.65 -21.05 -8.97
C GLY A 607 -10.18 -22.37 -9.58
N ASN A 608 -8.89 -22.46 -9.91
CA ASN A 608 -8.30 -23.63 -10.56
C ASN A 608 -8.06 -24.84 -9.63
N ALA A 609 -8.45 -24.79 -8.36
CA ALA A 609 -8.24 -25.86 -7.39
C ALA A 609 -9.58 -26.34 -6.82
N CYS A 610 -9.94 -27.61 -6.71
CA CYS A 610 -9.17 -28.84 -6.83
C CYS A 610 -9.84 -29.77 -7.85
N TYR A 611 -9.06 -30.46 -8.67
CA TYR A 611 -9.50 -31.37 -9.72
C TYR A 611 -8.83 -32.76 -9.65
N CYS A 612 -8.43 -33.20 -8.46
CA CYS A 612 -7.80 -34.50 -8.28
C CYS A 612 -8.73 -35.69 -8.62
N LYS A 613 -8.14 -36.87 -8.89
CA LYS A 613 -8.89 -38.10 -9.20
C LYS A 613 -9.93 -38.46 -8.13
N GLY A 614 -9.62 -38.19 -6.86
CA GLY A 614 -10.56 -38.38 -5.75
C GLY A 614 -11.78 -37.45 -5.83
N CYS A 615 -11.61 -36.20 -6.27
CA CYS A 615 -12.75 -35.30 -6.50
C CYS A 615 -13.66 -35.84 -7.60
N LYS A 616 -13.11 -36.37 -8.70
CA LYS A 616 -13.90 -36.99 -9.78
C LYS A 616 -14.84 -38.06 -9.24
N GLY A 617 -14.27 -39.09 -8.60
CA GLY A 617 -15.06 -40.23 -8.13
C GLY A 617 -16.10 -39.83 -7.06
N ARG A 618 -15.77 -38.88 -6.17
CA ARG A 618 -16.71 -38.39 -5.16
C ARG A 618 -17.82 -37.52 -5.74
N PHE A 619 -17.52 -36.72 -6.76
CA PHE A 619 -18.52 -35.91 -7.46
C PHE A 619 -19.47 -36.77 -8.30
N GLU A 620 -18.93 -37.70 -9.09
CA GLU A 620 -19.72 -38.68 -9.87
C GLU A 620 -20.67 -39.45 -8.95
N LYS A 621 -20.16 -39.95 -7.81
CA LYS A 621 -20.98 -40.62 -6.80
C LYS A 621 -22.04 -39.72 -6.18
N ALA A 622 -21.71 -38.47 -5.85
CA ALA A 622 -22.64 -37.54 -5.22
C ALA A 622 -23.78 -37.10 -6.15
N MET A 623 -23.51 -37.01 -7.45
CA MET A 623 -24.49 -36.57 -8.45
C MET A 623 -25.20 -37.72 -9.17
N GLY A 624 -24.70 -38.96 -9.04
CA GLY A 624 -25.22 -40.10 -9.82
C GLY A 624 -24.93 -39.98 -11.32
N ILE A 625 -23.84 -39.30 -11.70
CA ILE A 625 -23.45 -39.05 -13.09
C ILE A 625 -22.10 -39.68 -13.40
N ARG A 626 -21.80 -39.85 -14.69
CA ARG A 626 -20.45 -40.19 -15.18
C ARG A 626 -19.90 -39.01 -15.96
N VAL A 627 -18.70 -38.56 -15.60
CA VAL A 627 -17.99 -37.46 -16.27
C VAL A 627 -16.95 -38.07 -17.21
N GLU A 628 -17.19 -37.94 -18.51
CA GLU A 628 -16.34 -38.53 -19.54
C GLU A 628 -14.99 -37.79 -19.62
N ARG A 629 -15.01 -36.47 -19.82
CA ARG A 629 -13.80 -35.66 -19.96
C ARG A 629 -13.52 -34.87 -18.68
N TRP A 630 -12.74 -35.46 -17.79
CA TRP A 630 -12.31 -34.80 -16.56
C TRP A 630 -10.95 -34.10 -16.72
N PRO A 631 -10.76 -32.86 -16.23
CA PRO A 631 -11.75 -32.00 -15.57
C PRO A 631 -12.56 -31.10 -16.51
N GLN A 632 -12.36 -31.17 -17.84
CA GLN A 632 -12.93 -30.21 -18.78
C GLN A 632 -14.46 -30.05 -18.67
N ASP A 633 -15.19 -31.17 -18.59
CA ASP A 633 -16.67 -31.14 -18.53
C ASP A 633 -17.21 -30.48 -17.25
N VAL A 634 -16.39 -30.35 -16.20
CA VAL A 634 -16.71 -29.66 -14.94
C VAL A 634 -16.05 -28.28 -14.82
N ILE A 635 -15.29 -27.84 -15.83
CA ILE A 635 -14.70 -26.50 -15.91
C ILE A 635 -15.57 -25.61 -16.79
N ASP A 636 -15.83 -26.01 -18.03
CA ASP A 636 -16.59 -25.24 -19.01
C ASP A 636 -17.62 -26.09 -19.79
N GLY A 637 -17.79 -27.36 -19.41
CA GLY A 637 -18.78 -28.25 -19.99
C GLY A 637 -20.10 -28.34 -19.20
N PRO A 638 -20.90 -29.39 -19.47
CA PRO A 638 -22.28 -29.49 -18.98
C PRO A 638 -22.40 -29.58 -17.46
N TYR A 639 -21.34 -30.00 -16.76
CA TYR A 639 -21.33 -30.23 -15.32
C TYR A 639 -20.66 -29.10 -14.53
N ALA A 640 -20.23 -28.02 -15.19
CA ALA A 640 -19.47 -26.93 -14.56
C ALA A 640 -20.21 -26.31 -13.36
N ARG A 641 -21.50 -26.02 -13.51
CA ARG A 641 -22.32 -25.46 -12.42
C ARG A 641 -22.49 -26.43 -11.25
N GLN A 642 -22.83 -27.70 -11.53
CA GLN A 642 -23.02 -28.72 -10.49
C GLN A 642 -21.73 -28.97 -9.71
N TYR A 643 -20.58 -28.96 -10.40
CA TYR A 643 -19.30 -29.12 -9.74
C TYR A 643 -18.91 -27.91 -8.90
N ALA A 644 -19.16 -26.69 -9.37
CA ALA A 644 -18.95 -25.47 -8.59
C ALA A 644 -19.79 -25.45 -7.31
N GLU A 645 -21.07 -25.83 -7.40
CA GLU A 645 -21.97 -25.97 -6.25
C GLU A 645 -21.48 -27.08 -5.29
N TRP A 646 -21.10 -28.24 -5.81
CA TRP A 646 -20.56 -29.34 -5.01
C TRP A 646 -19.27 -28.97 -4.27
N ARG A 647 -18.34 -28.27 -4.93
CA ARG A 647 -17.11 -27.75 -4.32
C ARG A 647 -17.41 -26.80 -3.17
N ARG A 648 -18.33 -25.86 -3.38
CA ARG A 648 -18.80 -24.91 -2.35
C ARG A 648 -19.38 -25.64 -1.13
N GLU A 649 -20.11 -26.72 -1.38
CA GLU A 649 -20.66 -27.58 -0.33
C GLU A 649 -19.58 -28.32 0.45
N GLN A 650 -18.45 -28.71 -0.17
CA GLN A 650 -17.33 -29.35 0.56
C GLN A 650 -16.69 -28.43 1.61
N ILE A 651 -16.71 -27.12 1.38
CA ILE A 651 -16.29 -26.13 2.37
C ILE A 651 -17.38 -25.93 3.42
N THR A 652 -18.62 -25.70 2.98
CA THR A 652 -19.77 -25.40 3.85
C THR A 652 -20.07 -26.53 4.83
N ARG A 653 -19.90 -27.80 4.42
CA ARG A 653 -20.08 -28.95 5.33
C ARG A 653 -19.13 -28.93 6.52
N LEU A 654 -17.89 -28.45 6.36
CA LEU A 654 -16.94 -28.38 7.49
C LEU A 654 -17.38 -27.30 8.46
N VAL A 655 -17.73 -26.11 7.96
CA VAL A 655 -18.23 -24.99 8.78
C VAL A 655 -19.45 -25.42 9.60
N ARG A 656 -20.43 -26.06 8.95
CA ARG A 656 -21.63 -26.60 9.60
C ARG A 656 -21.30 -27.61 10.69
N GLU A 657 -20.49 -28.63 10.40
CA GLU A 657 -20.23 -29.72 11.34
C GLU A 657 -19.38 -29.28 12.54
N VAL A 658 -18.40 -28.40 12.32
CA VAL A 658 -17.65 -27.78 13.40
C VAL A 658 -18.57 -26.92 14.26
N SER A 659 -19.41 -26.06 13.66
CA SER A 659 -20.35 -25.20 14.40
C SER A 659 -21.28 -26.03 15.30
N ARG A 660 -21.88 -27.08 14.74
CA ARG A 660 -22.78 -27.99 15.48
C ARG A 660 -22.05 -28.72 16.61
N LYS A 661 -20.97 -29.44 16.30
CA LYS A 661 -20.27 -30.29 17.28
C LYS A 661 -19.51 -29.49 18.33
N ALA A 662 -18.97 -28.32 17.99
CA ALA A 662 -18.33 -27.46 18.98
C ALA A 662 -19.33 -26.99 20.03
N ARG A 663 -20.54 -26.59 19.63
CA ARG A 663 -21.61 -26.19 20.57
C ARG A 663 -22.16 -27.34 21.39
N GLU A 664 -22.15 -28.57 20.86
CA GLU A 664 -22.46 -29.78 21.64
C GLU A 664 -21.45 -30.00 22.77
N ILE A 665 -20.16 -29.68 22.55
CA ILE A 665 -19.10 -29.79 23.55
C ILE A 665 -19.13 -28.62 24.53
N ASN A 666 -19.27 -27.39 24.03
CA ASN A 666 -19.34 -26.17 24.80
C ASN A 666 -20.43 -25.25 24.24
N PRO A 667 -21.63 -25.20 24.85
CA PRO A 667 -22.74 -24.38 24.35
C PRO A 667 -22.47 -22.87 24.28
N LYS A 668 -21.42 -22.37 24.96
CA LYS A 668 -21.03 -20.95 24.97
C LYS A 668 -19.97 -20.60 23.93
N ILE A 669 -19.39 -21.60 23.25
CA ILE A 669 -18.33 -21.36 22.27
C ILE A 669 -18.85 -20.49 21.13
N LYS A 670 -18.06 -19.48 20.75
CA LYS A 670 -18.32 -18.67 19.56
C LYS A 670 -17.61 -19.27 18.34
N ILE A 671 -18.27 -19.17 17.20
CA ILE A 671 -17.80 -19.59 15.89
C ILE A 671 -17.68 -18.35 15.01
N SER A 672 -16.51 -18.13 14.43
CA SER A 672 -16.30 -16.98 13.55
C SER A 672 -15.40 -17.32 12.37
N ALA A 673 -15.37 -16.46 11.35
CA ALA A 673 -14.55 -16.67 10.17
C ALA A 673 -13.94 -15.38 9.62
N ALA A 674 -12.65 -15.44 9.27
CA ALA A 674 -12.01 -14.53 8.33
C ALA A 674 -12.44 -14.88 6.91
N VAL A 675 -13.04 -13.91 6.21
CA VAL A 675 -13.63 -14.13 4.88
C VAL A 675 -13.11 -13.12 3.86
N PHE A 676 -13.16 -13.49 2.59
CA PHE A 676 -12.85 -12.57 1.50
C PHE A 676 -13.82 -11.38 1.48
N LYS A 677 -13.26 -10.21 1.16
CA LYS A 677 -13.99 -8.94 1.12
C LYS A 677 -15.04 -8.86 -0.01
N ASP A 678 -14.82 -9.59 -1.10
CA ASP A 678 -15.57 -9.51 -2.35
C ASP A 678 -16.63 -10.63 -2.48
N TYR A 679 -17.80 -10.41 -1.92
CA TYR A 679 -18.97 -11.27 -2.14
C TYR A 679 -19.90 -10.68 -3.22
N PRO A 680 -20.45 -11.49 -4.16
CA PRO A 680 -20.41 -12.95 -4.22
C PRO A 680 -19.21 -13.55 -4.97
N ARG A 681 -18.22 -12.77 -5.42
CA ARG A 681 -17.10 -13.31 -6.20
C ARG A 681 -16.36 -14.44 -5.47
N CYS A 682 -16.05 -14.30 -4.18
CA CYS A 682 -15.39 -15.34 -3.38
C CYS A 682 -16.20 -16.64 -3.26
N ARG A 683 -17.53 -16.52 -3.34
CA ARG A 683 -18.46 -17.66 -3.34
C ARG A 683 -18.15 -18.57 -4.53
N ASP A 684 -17.98 -17.99 -5.71
CA ASP A 684 -17.86 -18.70 -6.98
C ASP A 684 -16.41 -19.04 -7.33
N THR A 685 -15.45 -18.20 -6.96
CA THR A 685 -14.04 -18.44 -7.28
C THR A 685 -13.35 -19.36 -6.29
N VAL A 686 -13.68 -19.31 -5.00
CA VAL A 686 -12.96 -20.08 -3.96
C VAL A 686 -13.88 -20.89 -3.05
N GLY A 687 -15.18 -20.94 -3.35
CA GLY A 687 -16.14 -21.75 -2.60
C GLY A 687 -16.51 -21.19 -1.22
N GLN A 688 -16.19 -19.91 -0.94
CA GLN A 688 -16.42 -19.29 0.37
C GLN A 688 -17.78 -18.59 0.41
N ASP A 689 -18.85 -19.34 0.70
CA ASP A 689 -20.23 -18.82 0.74
C ASP A 689 -20.63 -18.33 2.15
N TRP A 690 -19.93 -17.31 2.62
CA TRP A 690 -20.12 -16.84 3.99
C TRP A 690 -21.51 -16.25 4.25
N LYS A 691 -22.20 -15.69 3.24
CA LYS A 691 -23.62 -15.30 3.37
C LYS A 691 -24.51 -16.49 3.74
N ALA A 692 -24.33 -17.64 3.07
CA ALA A 692 -25.09 -18.85 3.37
C ALA A 692 -24.80 -19.37 4.79
N TRP A 693 -23.57 -19.23 5.27
CA TRP A 693 -23.19 -19.62 6.63
C TRP A 693 -23.86 -18.74 7.69
N ILE A 694 -24.00 -17.44 7.42
CA ILE A 694 -24.74 -16.51 8.28
C ILE A 694 -26.23 -16.87 8.28
N GLU A 695 -26.83 -17.09 7.11
CA GLU A 695 -28.24 -17.43 6.97
C GLU A 695 -28.62 -18.74 7.65
N ALA A 696 -27.71 -19.70 7.68
CA ALA A 696 -27.89 -20.98 8.36
C ALA A 696 -27.52 -20.95 9.86
N GLY A 697 -27.06 -19.80 10.40
CA GLY A 697 -26.69 -19.67 11.81
C GLY A 697 -25.41 -20.39 12.22
N TYR A 698 -24.50 -20.65 11.27
CA TYR A 698 -23.25 -21.36 11.58
C TYR A 698 -22.20 -20.49 12.27
N LEU A 699 -22.28 -19.16 12.11
CA LEU A 699 -21.33 -18.19 12.65
C LEU A 699 -22.02 -17.29 13.69
N ASP A 700 -21.30 -16.93 14.75
CA ASP A 700 -21.71 -15.89 15.71
C ASP A 700 -21.25 -14.50 15.30
N PHE A 701 -20.17 -14.37 14.51
CA PHE A 701 -19.75 -13.12 13.87
C PHE A 701 -18.86 -13.39 12.65
N VAL A 702 -18.73 -12.40 11.76
CA VAL A 702 -17.93 -12.51 10.52
C VAL A 702 -16.91 -11.37 10.41
N CYS A 703 -15.73 -11.70 9.88
CA CYS A 703 -14.63 -10.75 9.74
C CYS A 703 -14.10 -10.68 8.29
N PRO A 704 -14.69 -9.86 7.41
CA PRO A 704 -14.17 -9.69 6.05
C PRO A 704 -12.81 -8.99 6.04
N MET A 705 -11.84 -9.54 5.31
CA MET A 705 -10.47 -9.02 5.19
C MET A 705 -10.42 -7.81 4.23
N ASN A 706 -10.82 -6.63 4.71
CA ASN A 706 -10.91 -5.39 3.93
C ASN A 706 -9.54 -4.69 3.77
N TYR A 707 -8.53 -5.46 3.39
CA TYR A 707 -7.16 -5.00 3.25
C TYR A 707 -7.03 -4.12 2.00
N THR A 708 -6.93 -2.81 2.24
CA THR A 708 -6.74 -1.75 1.24
C THR A 708 -6.25 -0.47 1.91
N ASP A 709 -5.46 0.30 1.17
CA ASP A 709 -5.00 1.66 1.50
C ASP A 709 -5.91 2.76 0.91
N ASP A 710 -7.05 2.40 0.33
CA ASP A 710 -8.05 3.34 -0.18
C ASP A 710 -9.26 3.36 0.78
N ASP A 711 -9.45 4.51 1.44
CA ASP A 711 -10.52 4.69 2.44
C ASP A 711 -11.92 4.68 1.80
N GLY A 712 -12.05 5.14 0.55
CA GLY A 712 -13.31 5.11 -0.21
C GLY A 712 -13.68 3.67 -0.59
N HIS A 713 -12.71 2.92 -1.12
CA HIS A 713 -12.90 1.50 -1.41
C HIS A 713 -13.19 0.69 -0.13
N PHE A 714 -12.50 0.98 0.98
CA PHE A 714 -12.81 0.38 2.28
C PHE A 714 -14.25 0.65 2.70
N ALA A 715 -14.72 1.89 2.59
CA ALA A 715 -16.09 2.27 2.93
C ALA A 715 -17.14 1.55 2.05
N ASP A 716 -16.87 1.41 0.75
CA ASP A 716 -17.76 0.68 -0.17
C ASP A 716 -17.88 -0.80 0.17
N LEU A 717 -16.75 -1.43 0.51
CA LEU A 717 -16.72 -2.82 0.98
C LEU A 717 -17.57 -3.00 2.24
N VAL A 718 -17.36 -2.15 3.26
CA VAL A 718 -18.12 -2.21 4.51
C VAL A 718 -19.61 -1.98 4.24
N ARG A 719 -19.99 -0.99 3.42
CA ARG A 719 -21.39 -0.71 3.08
C ARG A 719 -22.08 -1.91 2.41
N ASN A 720 -21.37 -2.59 1.51
CA ASN A 720 -21.88 -3.82 0.90
C ASN A 720 -22.03 -4.95 1.93
N GLN A 721 -21.04 -5.13 2.81
CA GLN A 721 -21.04 -6.18 3.84
C GLN A 721 -22.15 -5.99 4.86
N ILE A 722 -22.41 -4.75 5.31
CA ILE A 722 -23.55 -4.43 6.18
C ILE A 722 -24.88 -4.89 5.55
N LYS A 723 -25.07 -4.64 4.24
CA LYS A 723 -26.26 -5.10 3.50
C LYS A 723 -26.36 -6.63 3.45
N ILE A 724 -25.24 -7.32 3.22
CA ILE A 724 -25.22 -8.79 3.13
C ILE A 724 -25.52 -9.44 4.49
N VAL A 725 -24.89 -8.92 5.57
CA VAL A 725 -25.09 -9.42 6.93
C VAL A 725 -26.51 -9.14 7.40
N GLY A 726 -27.06 -7.97 7.05
CA GLY A 726 -28.46 -7.62 7.32
C GLY A 726 -28.82 -7.63 8.81
N GLY A 727 -27.86 -7.32 9.68
CA GLY A 727 -28.03 -7.30 11.14
C GLY A 727 -28.24 -8.68 11.80
N ARG A 728 -28.02 -9.80 11.07
CA ARG A 728 -28.22 -11.15 11.62
C ARG A 728 -27.18 -11.54 12.65
N ILE A 729 -25.93 -11.11 12.45
CA ILE A 729 -24.80 -11.33 13.34
C ILE A 729 -23.89 -10.10 13.32
N PRO A 730 -23.02 -9.88 14.32
CA PRO A 730 -22.02 -8.83 14.28
C PRO A 730 -21.06 -8.91 13.09
N LEU A 731 -20.75 -7.75 12.52
CA LEU A 731 -19.75 -7.56 11.47
C LEU A 731 -18.52 -6.83 12.01
N TYR A 732 -17.35 -7.44 11.88
CA TYR A 732 -16.06 -6.85 12.26
C TYR A 732 -15.13 -6.73 11.05
N PRO A 733 -15.16 -5.62 10.31
CA PRO A 733 -14.29 -5.42 9.16
C PRO A 733 -12.80 -5.50 9.55
N GLY A 734 -12.04 -6.24 8.75
CA GLY A 734 -10.60 -6.40 8.91
C GLY A 734 -9.83 -5.20 8.36
N VAL A 735 -9.08 -4.50 9.21
CA VAL A 735 -8.23 -3.36 8.87
C VAL A 735 -6.78 -3.83 8.65
N GLY A 736 -6.23 -3.52 7.48
CA GLY A 736 -4.96 -4.06 6.98
C GLY A 736 -3.69 -3.33 7.45
N ALA A 737 -3.50 -3.18 8.77
CA ALA A 737 -2.34 -2.47 9.34
C ALA A 737 -0.97 -2.94 8.80
N SER A 738 -0.80 -4.25 8.56
CA SER A 738 0.44 -4.85 7.99
C SER A 738 0.28 -5.34 6.54
N ALA A 739 -0.92 -5.22 5.96
CA ALA A 739 -1.22 -5.61 4.59
C ALA A 739 -2.35 -4.70 4.05
N PRO A 740 -2.03 -3.59 3.35
CA PRO A 740 -0.77 -3.28 2.68
C PRO A 740 0.33 -2.64 3.55
N GLY A 741 0.04 -2.28 4.80
CA GLY A 741 0.96 -1.49 5.64
C GLY A 741 0.44 -0.07 5.87
N LEU A 742 -0.62 0.06 6.67
CA LEU A 742 -1.26 1.35 6.94
C LEU A 742 -0.58 2.08 8.11
N GLU A 743 -0.59 3.41 8.06
CA GLU A 743 -0.21 4.28 9.17
C GLU A 743 -1.34 4.38 10.20
N ALA A 744 -1.01 4.75 11.45
CA ALA A 744 -1.95 4.73 12.56
C ALA A 744 -3.17 5.64 12.32
N GLU A 745 -2.99 6.78 11.67
CA GLU A 745 -4.03 7.74 11.29
C GLU A 745 -5.02 7.12 10.31
N GLN A 746 -4.53 6.32 9.37
CA GLN A 746 -5.39 5.64 8.41
C GLN A 746 -6.14 4.47 9.05
N VAL A 747 -5.47 3.72 9.93
CA VAL A 747 -6.14 2.69 10.74
C VAL A 747 -7.27 3.32 11.56
N ALA A 748 -7.01 4.44 12.24
CA ALA A 748 -8.02 5.16 13.01
C ALA A 748 -9.17 5.67 12.12
N ARG A 749 -8.88 6.22 10.92
CA ARG A 749 -9.89 6.59 9.92
C ARG A 749 -10.76 5.42 9.52
N GLN A 750 -10.18 4.29 9.11
CA GLN A 750 -10.95 3.13 8.65
C GLN A 750 -11.81 2.55 9.77
N ILE A 751 -11.33 2.53 11.00
CA ILE A 751 -12.14 2.17 12.18
C ILE A 751 -13.33 3.13 12.32
N HIS A 752 -13.10 4.44 12.22
CA HIS A 752 -14.16 5.43 12.31
C HIS A 752 -15.17 5.34 11.15
N LEU A 753 -14.72 5.07 9.93
CA LEU A 753 -15.58 4.83 8.77
C LEU A 753 -16.45 3.58 8.96
N ALA A 754 -15.87 2.47 9.42
CA ALA A 754 -16.62 1.25 9.73
C ALA A 754 -17.72 1.53 10.76
N ARG A 755 -17.39 2.29 11.81
CA ARG A 755 -18.35 2.74 12.83
C ARG A 755 -19.49 3.58 12.23
N LYS A 756 -19.17 4.58 11.40
CA LYS A 756 -20.18 5.44 10.74
C LYS A 756 -21.13 4.65 9.84
N LEU A 757 -20.62 3.59 9.21
CA LEU A 757 -21.40 2.70 8.35
C LEU A 757 -22.22 1.65 9.11
N GLY A 758 -22.09 1.58 10.44
CA GLY A 758 -22.88 0.69 11.29
C GLY A 758 -22.22 -0.65 11.61
N ALA A 759 -20.90 -0.81 11.43
CA ALA A 759 -20.19 -2.00 11.91
C ALA A 759 -20.18 -2.06 13.44
N ASP A 760 -20.23 -3.29 13.97
CA ASP A 760 -20.35 -3.58 15.41
C ASP A 760 -19.01 -3.53 16.16
N GLY A 761 -17.90 -3.42 15.41
CA GLY A 761 -16.54 -3.43 15.90
C GLY A 761 -15.55 -3.58 14.75
N PHE A 762 -14.33 -4.03 15.04
CA PHE A 762 -13.29 -4.20 14.02
C PHE A 762 -12.22 -5.21 14.46
N THR A 763 -11.48 -5.70 13.46
CA THR A 763 -10.30 -6.55 13.69
C THR A 763 -9.10 -5.99 12.93
N ILE A 764 -7.92 -5.92 13.56
CA ILE A 764 -6.69 -5.42 12.91
C ILE A 764 -5.76 -6.58 12.55
N PHE A 765 -5.21 -6.57 11.33
CA PHE A 765 -4.16 -7.50 10.90
C PHE A 765 -2.84 -6.75 10.65
N ASN A 766 -1.70 -7.11 11.26
CA ASN A 766 -1.43 -8.24 12.16
C ASN A 766 -0.80 -7.74 13.48
N TYR A 767 -0.96 -8.49 14.58
CA TYR A 767 -0.31 -8.21 15.86
C TYR A 767 1.16 -8.60 15.87
N ASP A 768 1.97 -7.71 15.30
CA ASP A 768 3.43 -7.72 15.27
C ASP A 768 4.00 -6.53 16.09
N LEU A 769 5.33 -6.41 16.14
CA LEU A 769 6.00 -5.31 16.86
C LEU A 769 5.58 -3.94 16.34
N ARG A 770 5.34 -3.77 15.02
CA ARG A 770 4.90 -2.48 14.46
C ARG A 770 3.50 -2.12 14.93
N LEU A 771 2.54 -3.06 14.90
CA LEU A 771 1.22 -2.82 15.45
C LEU A 771 1.34 -2.48 16.94
N ALA A 772 2.07 -3.30 17.71
CA ALA A 772 2.24 -3.14 19.14
C ALA A 772 2.85 -1.79 19.53
N GLU A 773 4.00 -1.42 18.99
CA GLU A 773 4.79 -0.28 19.47
C GLU A 773 4.42 1.05 18.79
N GLN A 774 3.89 1.02 17.56
CA GLN A 774 3.65 2.25 16.80
C GLN A 774 2.15 2.56 16.66
N ILE A 775 1.34 1.56 16.33
CA ILE A 775 -0.07 1.80 15.99
C ILE A 775 -0.96 1.78 17.24
N LEU A 776 -0.87 0.77 18.12
CA LEU A 776 -1.73 0.70 19.31
C LEU A 776 -1.64 1.94 20.22
N PRO A 777 -0.45 2.48 20.54
CA PRO A 777 -0.32 3.71 21.33
C PRO A 777 -0.99 4.91 20.66
N ALA A 778 -0.89 5.01 19.34
CA ALA A 778 -1.55 6.06 18.57
C ALA A 778 -3.07 5.92 18.59
N LEU A 779 -3.62 4.71 18.43
CA LEU A 779 -5.06 4.45 18.52
C LEU A 779 -5.63 4.77 19.92
N ARG A 780 -4.86 4.52 20.98
CA ARG A 780 -5.24 4.82 22.37
C ARG A 780 -5.34 6.31 22.68
N LYS A 781 -4.88 7.20 21.77
CA LYS A 781 -5.14 8.65 21.88
C LYS A 781 -6.61 9.02 21.58
N GLY A 782 -7.34 8.21 20.81
CA GLY A 782 -8.72 8.53 20.42
C GLY A 782 -9.62 7.32 20.15
N VAL A 783 -9.48 6.64 19.00
CA VAL A 783 -10.42 5.57 18.59
C VAL A 783 -10.58 4.44 19.61
N THR A 784 -9.58 4.16 20.44
CA THR A 784 -9.65 3.19 21.55
C THR A 784 -9.50 3.82 22.94
N ALA A 785 -9.58 5.15 23.02
CA ALA A 785 -9.54 5.93 24.25
C ALA A 785 -10.89 5.89 24.99
N GLU A 786 -11.19 4.76 25.62
CA GLU A 786 -12.16 4.67 26.73
C GLU A 786 -11.63 5.31 28.01
#